data_AF-A0A7C1WAG4-F1
#
_entry.id   AF-A0A7C1WAG4-F1
#
_cell.length_a   1.000
_cell.length_b   1.000
_cell.length_c   1.000
_cell.angle_alpha   90.00
_cell.angle_beta   90.00
_cell.angle_gamma   90.00
#
_symmetry.space_group_name_H-M   'P 1'
#
loop_
_entity.id
_entity.type
_entity.pdbx_description
1 polymer ?
#
loop_
_entity_poly.entity_id
_entity_poly.type
_entity_poly.pdbx_seq_one_letter_code
_entity_poly.pdbx_strand_id
1 'polypeptide(L)'
;MTSFDFVTAGCGGCHPGGGPLEYDRNGKRYDDVARDPANGIKSGEGNSFDGDYFKARWAETGVIEADCLLCHLPAYNNQKRKEQIKALNFRWAATVGAGFGEIKGETAKGEKPHVVYDPKLFKDDGKVALNIVRDAPSKNCLFCHQETDWKKKGASYNTRTDVHIRAGLRCIDCHLTGSLAVDKRIQGKEVHQIGKGDDPGGLVRNDLDDTMRTCADCHSKGLLNAPVMKHRGLPPRHLEKIACQTCHIPARQVKAALIQDSTVFNGTPRIEPPPKRIWSFYGPDAKPWNYYGEVDASTANYQPVFTYAPVVGWYKGKIYPLTRLYSIWVGIEEEGKKGLGQPYMKDMFKMWSMHRAEPERNYPELKSIHDDNGDGFPEVNRADEIQALLSAVTKHLRAEGEPLDGKRVVFVKGDQVTPDGINWRTLPRAPHEYSPYGSVFKFSHDVSPARAALGSGGCKDCHSSGSGFFFKPVLVNPFDEKGNVVTQANFKFLGLTSLTVNMGVFQQETLRPLIYWGLLIVLVILLLHYIIFGPRRIQERSSFQEIQRFSVLERVIHYSSLVTFLGLAVTGYLTLSGARFSADSIENIYTWHHYFGYGFVLAVFLLLSAWFRDACFERCDAEWLKRLGGYFGYKAEVPASRFNAGQKLFFWSAFVMTVVLAATGFILIWSDAANLRQAAVTIHSITAFLFAAMVLVHVYLGTIANPGTLRSIFEGKVSKEWAEKHHPQWKP
;
A
#
# COMPACT_ATOMS: atom_id res chain seq x y z
N MET A 1 -20.79 -22.60 15.52
CA MET A 1 -21.94 -21.84 14.98
C MET A 1 -22.53 -22.66 13.87
N THR A 2 -23.79 -23.09 14.00
CA THR A 2 -24.53 -23.81 12.94
C THR A 2 -25.06 -22.83 11.88
N SER A 3 -25.53 -23.33 10.74
CA SER A 3 -26.24 -22.50 9.75
C SER A 3 -27.50 -21.85 10.34
N PHE A 4 -28.22 -22.59 11.19
CA PHE A 4 -29.41 -22.08 11.88
C PHE A 4 -29.06 -20.99 12.90
N ASP A 5 -27.98 -21.19 13.67
CA ASP A 5 -27.46 -20.17 14.59
C ASP A 5 -27.02 -18.91 13.83
N PHE A 6 -26.37 -19.04 12.67
CA PHE A 6 -25.97 -17.90 11.86
C PHE A 6 -27.17 -17.02 11.47
N VAL A 7 -28.30 -17.63 11.11
CA VAL A 7 -29.53 -16.90 10.78
C VAL A 7 -30.11 -16.22 12.01
N THR A 8 -30.24 -16.96 13.10
CA THR A 8 -30.94 -16.53 14.31
C THR A 8 -30.12 -15.60 15.21
N ALA A 9 -28.79 -15.63 15.13
CA ALA A 9 -27.88 -14.72 15.81
C ALA A 9 -27.82 -13.31 15.17
N GLY A 10 -28.70 -13.02 14.20
CA GLY A 10 -28.89 -11.69 13.62
C GLY A 10 -28.14 -11.44 12.30
N CYS A 11 -27.22 -12.33 11.90
CA CYS A 11 -26.48 -12.18 10.63
C CYS A 11 -27.30 -12.58 9.40
N GLY A 12 -28.26 -13.52 9.54
CA GLY A 12 -29.08 -13.99 8.42
C GLY A 12 -29.97 -12.94 7.76
N GLY A 13 -30.32 -11.88 8.49
CA GLY A 13 -31.13 -10.77 7.94
C GLY A 13 -30.48 -10.07 6.75
N CYS A 14 -29.15 -10.10 6.67
CA CYS A 14 -28.36 -9.50 5.59
C CYS A 14 -27.96 -10.52 4.50
N HIS A 15 -28.22 -11.81 4.70
CA HIS A 15 -27.85 -12.84 3.74
C HIS A 15 -28.92 -12.95 2.63
N PRO A 16 -28.55 -13.02 1.34
CA PRO A 16 -29.51 -13.09 0.23
C PRO A 16 -30.31 -14.40 0.18
N GLY A 17 -29.89 -15.40 0.97
CA GLY A 17 -30.48 -16.75 0.98
C GLY A 17 -29.73 -17.72 0.08
N GLY A 18 -30.21 -18.95 0.01
CA GLY A 18 -29.61 -20.06 -0.74
C GLY A 18 -28.37 -20.64 -0.07
N GLY A 19 -27.78 -21.65 -0.72
CA GLY A 19 -26.56 -22.32 -0.25
C GLY A 19 -26.72 -22.85 1.17
N PRO A 20 -25.90 -22.43 2.15
CA PRO A 20 -25.94 -22.94 3.51
C PRO A 20 -27.21 -22.55 4.30
N LEU A 21 -28.09 -21.71 3.74
CA LEU A 21 -29.40 -21.40 4.35
C LEU A 21 -30.54 -22.22 3.75
N GLU A 22 -30.24 -23.08 2.78
CA GLU A 22 -31.20 -23.89 2.04
C GLU A 22 -30.84 -25.37 2.07
N TYR A 23 -29.55 -25.69 1.92
CA TYR A 23 -29.06 -27.06 1.81
C TYR A 23 -28.04 -27.39 2.91
N ASP A 24 -28.11 -28.62 3.40
CA ASP A 24 -27.12 -29.22 4.28
C ASP A 24 -25.82 -29.58 3.54
N ARG A 25 -24.82 -30.09 4.27
CA ARG A 25 -23.50 -30.42 3.69
C ARG A 25 -23.55 -31.52 2.61
N ASN A 26 -24.64 -32.27 2.54
CA ASN A 26 -24.86 -33.33 1.55
C ASN A 26 -25.69 -32.83 0.36
N GLY A 27 -26.03 -31.53 0.33
CA GLY A 27 -26.85 -30.94 -0.72
C GLY A 27 -28.34 -31.25 -0.57
N LYS A 28 -28.80 -31.74 0.58
CA LYS A 28 -30.23 -31.98 0.84
C LYS A 28 -30.84 -30.74 1.47
N ARG A 29 -32.08 -30.42 1.10
CA ARG A 29 -32.78 -29.25 1.60
C ARG A 29 -33.15 -29.43 3.08
N TYR A 30 -32.78 -28.48 3.93
CA TYR A 30 -32.89 -28.62 5.38
C TYR A 30 -34.31 -28.94 5.86
N ASP A 31 -35.33 -28.24 5.35
CA ASP A 31 -36.69 -28.39 5.83
C ASP A 31 -37.37 -29.67 5.33
N ASP A 32 -36.95 -30.22 4.21
CA ASP A 32 -37.43 -31.53 3.73
C ASP A 32 -36.86 -32.65 4.60
N VAL A 33 -35.55 -32.64 4.86
CA VAL A 33 -34.90 -33.64 5.73
C VAL A 33 -35.46 -33.59 7.14
N ALA A 34 -35.66 -32.38 7.68
CA ALA A 34 -36.17 -32.19 9.03
C ALA A 34 -37.66 -32.56 9.19
N ARG A 35 -38.46 -32.55 8.11
CA ARG A 35 -39.88 -32.96 8.15
C ARG A 35 -40.08 -34.46 7.97
N ASP A 36 -39.17 -35.14 7.29
CA ASP A 36 -39.27 -36.57 7.05
C ASP A 36 -38.93 -37.36 8.32
N PRO A 37 -39.90 -38.07 8.93
CA PRO A 37 -39.70 -38.82 10.16
C PRO A 37 -38.62 -39.92 10.04
N ALA A 38 -38.35 -40.41 8.82
CA ALA A 38 -37.35 -41.44 8.57
C ALA A 38 -35.92 -40.98 8.91
N ASN A 39 -35.66 -39.66 8.92
CA ASN A 39 -34.35 -39.11 9.22
C ASN A 39 -34.10 -38.93 10.74
N GLY A 40 -35.12 -39.14 11.58
CA GLY A 40 -34.98 -39.06 13.04
C GLY A 40 -34.62 -37.68 13.60
N ILE A 41 -34.74 -36.62 12.80
CA ILE A 41 -34.45 -35.24 13.20
C ILE A 41 -35.61 -34.70 14.04
N LYS A 42 -35.30 -34.26 15.27
CA LYS A 42 -36.26 -33.64 16.17
C LYS A 42 -35.99 -32.13 16.25
N SER A 43 -37.01 -31.34 15.93
CA SER A 43 -36.90 -29.88 15.89
C SER A 43 -36.49 -29.30 17.25
N GLY A 44 -35.46 -28.45 17.25
CA GLY A 44 -34.96 -27.78 18.47
C GLY A 44 -34.11 -28.66 19.40
N GLU A 45 -33.92 -29.94 19.09
CA GLU A 45 -33.15 -30.88 19.93
C GLU A 45 -31.67 -30.98 19.51
N GLY A 46 -30.89 -31.77 20.25
CA GLY A 46 -29.46 -31.94 20.00
C GLY A 46 -29.11 -32.64 18.67
N ASN A 47 -29.99 -33.49 18.12
CA ASN A 47 -29.78 -34.18 16.84
C ASN A 47 -28.34 -34.68 16.63
N SER A 48 -27.84 -35.48 17.58
CA SER A 48 -26.47 -36.03 17.56
C SER A 48 -25.34 -35.00 17.52
N PHE A 49 -25.62 -33.75 17.89
CA PHE A 49 -24.69 -32.62 17.80
C PHE A 49 -24.16 -32.40 16.38
N ASP A 50 -24.92 -32.81 15.36
CA ASP A 50 -24.56 -32.51 13.98
C ASP A 50 -24.70 -31.00 13.75
N GLY A 51 -23.72 -30.37 13.11
CA GLY A 51 -23.72 -28.92 12.94
C GLY A 51 -24.83 -28.36 12.04
N ASP A 52 -25.64 -29.23 11.43
CA ASP A 52 -26.61 -28.91 10.39
C ASP A 52 -28.03 -28.77 10.99
N TYR A 53 -28.35 -29.65 11.95
CA TYR A 53 -29.65 -29.81 12.61
C TYR A 53 -29.57 -29.63 14.13
N PHE A 54 -28.39 -29.45 14.74
CA PHE A 54 -28.25 -29.14 16.17
C PHE A 54 -29.06 -27.90 16.57
N LYS A 55 -30.07 -28.12 17.43
CA LYS A 55 -31.03 -27.14 17.94
C LYS A 55 -31.79 -26.37 16.86
N ALA A 56 -31.78 -26.85 15.62
CA ALA A 56 -32.40 -26.18 14.50
C ALA A 56 -33.89 -26.48 14.42
N ARG A 57 -34.68 -25.52 13.93
CA ARG A 57 -36.14 -25.63 13.75
C ARG A 57 -36.55 -25.60 12.27
N TRP A 58 -35.72 -26.19 11.39
CA TRP A 58 -35.92 -26.14 9.94
C TRP A 58 -37.30 -26.64 9.48
N ALA A 59 -37.85 -27.66 10.14
CA ALA A 59 -39.16 -28.21 9.80
C ALA A 59 -40.31 -27.17 9.87
N GLU A 60 -40.29 -26.30 10.89
CA GLU A 60 -41.31 -25.28 11.12
C GLU A 60 -41.02 -23.96 10.38
N THR A 61 -39.75 -23.58 10.38
CA THR A 61 -39.30 -22.29 9.84
C THR A 61 -39.26 -22.29 8.30
N GLY A 62 -39.02 -23.47 7.72
CA GLY A 62 -38.59 -23.61 6.34
C GLY A 62 -37.15 -23.12 6.17
N VAL A 63 -36.76 -22.85 4.93
CA VAL A 63 -35.42 -22.37 4.57
C VAL A 63 -35.47 -20.94 4.03
N ILE A 64 -34.31 -20.28 3.97
CA ILE A 64 -34.18 -18.99 3.29
C ILE A 64 -33.62 -19.25 1.90
N GLU A 65 -34.51 -19.35 0.92
CA GLU A 65 -34.16 -19.52 -0.50
C GLU A 65 -33.43 -18.29 -1.05
N ALA A 66 -32.68 -18.49 -2.14
CA ALA A 66 -32.02 -17.40 -2.85
C ALA A 66 -33.05 -16.38 -3.38
N ASP A 67 -33.01 -15.15 -2.87
CA ASP A 67 -33.96 -14.11 -3.22
C ASP A 67 -33.41 -13.19 -4.32
N CYS A 68 -33.81 -13.44 -5.56
CA CYS A 68 -33.41 -12.62 -6.71
C CYS A 68 -34.01 -11.20 -6.65
N LEU A 69 -35.20 -11.05 -6.06
CA LEU A 69 -35.92 -9.78 -6.02
C LEU A 69 -35.27 -8.80 -5.05
N LEU A 70 -34.57 -9.29 -4.03
CA LEU A 70 -33.75 -8.46 -3.14
C LEU A 70 -32.78 -7.55 -3.91
N CYS A 71 -32.20 -8.06 -4.99
CA CYS A 71 -31.28 -7.32 -5.85
C CYS A 71 -31.99 -6.60 -7.00
N HIS A 72 -32.96 -7.28 -7.64
CA HIS A 72 -33.52 -6.85 -8.93
C HIS A 72 -34.87 -6.13 -8.84
N LEU A 73 -35.57 -6.11 -7.70
CA LEU A 73 -36.83 -5.38 -7.53
C LEU A 73 -36.56 -4.06 -6.77
N PRO A 74 -36.66 -2.88 -7.43
CA PRO A 74 -36.34 -1.61 -6.79
C PRO A 74 -37.21 -1.25 -5.57
N ALA A 75 -38.43 -1.82 -5.50
CA ALA A 75 -39.41 -1.63 -4.44
C ALA A 75 -39.28 -2.65 -3.29
N TYR A 76 -38.29 -3.54 -3.33
CA TYR A 76 -38.10 -4.58 -2.32
C TYR A 76 -37.87 -3.99 -0.92
N ASN A 77 -38.58 -4.51 0.07
CA ASN A 77 -38.54 -4.06 1.45
C ASN A 77 -37.70 -5.00 2.34
N ASN A 78 -36.40 -4.71 2.41
CA ASN A 78 -35.45 -5.48 3.22
C ASN A 78 -35.77 -5.47 4.73
N GLN A 79 -36.36 -4.39 5.23
CA GLN A 79 -36.69 -4.27 6.66
C GLN A 79 -37.81 -5.26 7.04
N LYS A 80 -38.88 -5.33 6.25
CA LYS A 80 -39.95 -6.30 6.45
C LYS A 80 -39.46 -7.75 6.29
N ARG A 81 -38.58 -8.02 5.32
CA ARG A 81 -37.92 -9.33 5.19
C ARG A 81 -37.15 -9.71 6.46
N LYS A 82 -36.37 -8.78 7.01
CA LYS A 82 -35.59 -9.00 8.25
C LYS A 82 -36.50 -9.27 9.46
N GLU A 83 -37.64 -8.59 9.54
CA GLU A 83 -38.66 -8.85 10.58
C GLU A 83 -39.22 -10.28 10.48
N GLN A 84 -39.49 -10.78 9.27
CA GLN A 84 -39.93 -12.16 9.08
C GLN A 84 -38.84 -13.18 9.44
N ILE A 85 -37.57 -12.90 9.11
CA ILE A 85 -36.45 -13.76 9.53
C ILE A 85 -36.35 -13.80 11.06
N LYS A 86 -36.51 -12.66 11.74
CA LYS A 86 -36.52 -12.60 13.21
C LYS A 86 -37.69 -13.38 13.82
N ALA A 87 -38.85 -13.37 13.17
CA ALA A 87 -40.03 -14.17 13.50
C ALA A 87 -39.87 -15.67 13.21
N LEU A 88 -38.70 -16.11 12.71
CA LEU A 88 -38.41 -17.45 12.21
C LEU A 88 -39.33 -17.90 11.04
N ASN A 89 -39.91 -16.94 10.32
CA ASN A 89 -40.76 -17.17 9.15
C ASN A 89 -39.91 -17.26 7.86
N PHE A 90 -38.86 -18.09 7.86
CA PHE A 90 -37.83 -18.12 6.82
C PHE A 90 -38.40 -18.31 5.42
N ARG A 91 -39.27 -19.32 5.24
CA ARG A 91 -39.93 -19.63 3.97
C ARG A 91 -40.67 -18.45 3.34
N TRP A 92 -41.20 -17.55 4.16
CA TRP A 92 -42.12 -16.51 3.72
C TRP A 92 -41.49 -15.12 3.64
N ALA A 93 -40.25 -14.97 4.13
CA ALA A 93 -39.59 -13.67 4.24
C ALA A 93 -39.50 -12.93 2.88
N ALA A 94 -39.20 -13.66 1.80
CA ALA A 94 -39.12 -13.11 0.45
C ALA A 94 -40.48 -12.59 -0.07
N THR A 95 -41.58 -13.25 0.29
CA THR A 95 -42.93 -12.85 -0.12
C THR A 95 -43.30 -11.47 0.44
N VAL A 96 -42.99 -11.24 1.74
CA VAL A 96 -43.23 -9.95 2.39
C VAL A 96 -42.24 -8.90 1.88
N GLY A 97 -40.98 -9.28 1.68
CA GLY A 97 -39.95 -8.39 1.13
C GLY A 97 -40.31 -7.89 -0.26
N ALA A 98 -40.83 -8.75 -1.14
CA ALA A 98 -41.29 -8.38 -2.47
C ALA A 98 -42.63 -7.62 -2.48
N GLY A 99 -43.33 -7.59 -1.36
CA GLY A 99 -44.63 -6.92 -1.22
C GLY A 99 -45.82 -7.72 -1.74
N PHE A 100 -45.68 -9.02 -1.99
CA PHE A 100 -46.77 -9.86 -2.51
C PHE A 100 -47.89 -10.14 -1.51
N GLY A 101 -47.63 -9.93 -0.22
CA GLY A 101 -48.61 -10.15 0.83
C GLY A 101 -48.04 -9.96 2.23
N GLU A 102 -48.88 -10.26 3.21
CA GLU A 102 -48.53 -10.29 4.62
C GLU A 102 -48.53 -11.72 5.16
N ILE A 103 -47.81 -11.95 6.26
CA ILE A 103 -47.83 -13.22 6.98
C ILE A 103 -48.61 -13.06 8.27
N LYS A 104 -49.59 -13.95 8.47
CA LYS A 104 -50.29 -14.09 9.74
C LYS A 104 -49.69 -15.30 10.46
N GLY A 105 -49.22 -15.09 11.69
CA GLY A 105 -48.53 -16.11 12.48
C GLY A 105 -47.02 -15.91 12.55
N GLU A 106 -46.43 -16.30 13.67
CA GLU A 106 -45.00 -16.22 13.96
C GLU A 106 -44.44 -17.57 14.46
N THR A 107 -43.56 -18.21 13.67
CA THR A 107 -42.96 -19.50 14.04
C THR A 107 -42.17 -19.42 15.35
N ALA A 108 -41.55 -18.27 15.64
CA ALA A 108 -40.85 -18.04 16.90
C ALA A 108 -41.76 -18.22 18.13
N LYS A 109 -43.06 -17.92 18.00
CA LYS A 109 -44.09 -18.08 19.04
C LYS A 109 -44.77 -19.45 19.03
N GLY A 110 -44.37 -20.35 18.13
CA GLY A 110 -45.02 -21.64 17.93
C GLY A 110 -46.33 -21.58 17.13
N GLU A 111 -46.64 -20.43 16.53
CA GLU A 111 -47.79 -20.27 15.64
C GLU A 111 -47.46 -20.86 14.26
N LYS A 112 -48.49 -21.22 13.47
CA LYS A 112 -48.33 -21.71 12.10
C LYS A 112 -48.53 -20.56 11.11
N PRO A 113 -47.47 -20.06 10.46
CA PRO A 113 -47.61 -18.92 9.57
C PRO A 113 -48.35 -19.30 8.28
N HIS A 114 -49.16 -18.38 7.77
CA HIS A 114 -49.76 -18.49 6.44
C HIS A 114 -49.74 -17.13 5.72
N VAL A 115 -49.73 -17.19 4.39
CA VAL A 115 -49.67 -16.00 3.53
C VAL A 115 -51.07 -15.48 3.25
N VAL A 116 -51.24 -14.16 3.38
CA VAL A 116 -52.37 -13.41 2.84
C VAL A 116 -51.84 -12.54 1.70
N TYR A 117 -52.07 -12.99 0.46
CA TYR A 117 -51.62 -12.29 -0.74
C TYR A 117 -52.44 -11.00 -0.96
N ASP A 118 -51.81 -9.97 -1.54
CA ASP A 118 -52.52 -8.80 -2.06
C ASP A 118 -53.02 -9.09 -3.48
N PRO A 119 -54.33 -9.34 -3.68
CA PRO A 119 -54.86 -9.74 -4.99
C PRO A 119 -54.64 -8.69 -6.07
N LYS A 120 -54.46 -7.40 -5.69
CA LYS A 120 -54.27 -6.30 -6.64
C LYS A 120 -52.96 -6.40 -7.42
N LEU A 121 -52.00 -7.19 -6.94
CA LEU A 121 -50.70 -7.42 -7.59
C LEU A 121 -50.75 -8.56 -8.61
N PHE A 122 -51.80 -9.37 -8.57
CA PHE A 122 -51.97 -10.54 -9.42
C PHE A 122 -52.97 -10.24 -10.54
N LYS A 123 -52.67 -10.73 -11.73
CA LYS A 123 -53.59 -10.77 -12.85
C LYS A 123 -54.59 -11.92 -12.66
N ASP A 124 -55.65 -11.93 -13.46
CA ASP A 124 -56.66 -12.99 -13.44
C ASP A 124 -56.08 -14.40 -13.69
N ASP A 125 -54.93 -14.49 -14.36
CA ASP A 125 -54.21 -15.75 -14.60
C ASP A 125 -53.25 -16.16 -13.46
N GLY A 126 -53.29 -15.45 -12.33
CA GLY A 126 -52.45 -15.69 -11.16
C GLY A 126 -51.00 -15.24 -11.31
N LYS A 127 -50.63 -14.56 -12.40
CA LYS A 127 -49.27 -14.02 -12.59
C LYS A 127 -49.14 -12.61 -12.05
N VAL A 128 -47.91 -12.23 -11.68
CA VAL A 128 -47.55 -10.86 -11.27
C VAL A 128 -46.73 -10.17 -12.36
N ALA A 129 -46.89 -8.85 -12.50
CA ALA A 129 -46.04 -8.01 -13.36
C ALA A 129 -45.11 -7.18 -12.47
N LEU A 130 -43.82 -7.48 -12.50
CA LEU A 130 -42.82 -6.84 -11.64
C LEU A 130 -41.94 -5.91 -12.44
N ASN A 131 -41.62 -4.75 -11.88
CA ASN A 131 -40.58 -3.87 -12.41
C ASN A 131 -39.20 -4.37 -11.98
N ILE A 132 -38.78 -5.51 -12.51
CA ILE A 132 -37.44 -6.08 -12.29
C ILE A 132 -36.43 -5.37 -13.18
N VAL A 133 -35.34 -4.90 -12.59
CA VAL A 133 -34.26 -4.21 -13.29
C VAL A 133 -33.10 -5.17 -13.52
N ARG A 134 -32.50 -5.10 -14.71
CA ARG A 134 -31.27 -5.84 -15.02
C ARG A 134 -30.12 -5.40 -14.12
N ASP A 135 -29.95 -4.08 -14.00
CA ASP A 135 -28.86 -3.48 -13.25
C ASP A 135 -29.31 -3.17 -11.82
N ALA A 136 -28.80 -3.95 -10.86
CA ALA A 136 -29.10 -3.76 -9.45
C ALA A 136 -28.65 -2.35 -8.96
N PRO A 137 -29.55 -1.56 -8.34
CA PRO A 137 -29.19 -0.28 -7.75
C PRO A 137 -28.23 -0.45 -6.57
N SER A 138 -27.21 0.42 -6.44
CA SER A 138 -26.22 0.35 -5.35
C SER A 138 -26.84 0.33 -3.95
N LYS A 139 -28.00 0.96 -3.75
CA LYS A 139 -28.72 0.96 -2.46
C LYS A 139 -29.05 -0.46 -1.97
N ASN A 140 -29.28 -1.40 -2.89
CA ASN A 140 -29.61 -2.79 -2.56
C ASN A 140 -28.37 -3.54 -2.03
N CYS A 141 -27.18 -3.21 -2.53
CA CYS A 141 -25.91 -3.71 -1.99
C CYS A 141 -25.58 -3.05 -0.64
N LEU A 142 -25.75 -1.73 -0.57
CA LEU A 142 -25.37 -0.91 0.59
C LEU A 142 -26.22 -1.18 1.83
N PHE A 143 -27.42 -1.76 1.69
CA PHE A 143 -28.22 -2.19 2.83
C PHE A 143 -27.44 -3.10 3.80
N CYS A 144 -26.62 -4.03 3.27
CA CYS A 144 -25.81 -4.94 4.09
C CYS A 144 -24.38 -4.42 4.30
N HIS A 145 -23.81 -3.77 3.28
CA HIS A 145 -22.40 -3.40 3.25
C HIS A 145 -22.10 -2.09 3.96
N GLN A 146 -22.97 -1.08 3.82
CA GLN A 146 -22.66 0.29 4.22
C GLN A 146 -22.34 0.37 5.71
N GLU A 147 -23.26 -0.10 6.57
CA GLU A 147 -23.13 0.03 8.02
C GLU A 147 -21.90 -0.70 8.56
N THR A 148 -21.68 -1.94 8.12
CA THR A 148 -20.60 -2.78 8.65
C THR A 148 -19.23 -2.30 8.20
N ASP A 149 -19.09 -1.87 6.95
CA ASP A 149 -17.82 -1.41 6.40
C ASP A 149 -17.44 -0.02 6.93
N TRP A 150 -18.38 0.91 7.13
CA TRP A 150 -18.03 2.20 7.73
C TRP A 150 -17.65 2.03 9.19
N LYS A 151 -18.39 1.23 9.96
CA LYS A 151 -18.11 1.00 11.39
C LYS A 151 -16.77 0.28 11.60
N LYS A 152 -16.48 -0.77 10.81
CA LYS A 152 -15.26 -1.57 10.99
C LYS A 152 -14.03 -1.02 10.27
N LYS A 153 -14.20 -0.47 9.07
CA LYS A 153 -13.10 -0.10 8.16
C LYS A 153 -13.04 1.41 7.90
N GLY A 154 -14.04 2.19 8.31
CA GLY A 154 -14.12 3.61 7.96
C GLY A 154 -14.35 3.84 6.46
N ALA A 155 -15.05 2.93 5.76
CA ALA A 155 -15.42 3.07 4.35
C ALA A 155 -16.85 3.59 4.16
N SER A 156 -17.01 4.69 3.43
CA SER A 156 -18.25 5.48 3.50
C SER A 156 -19.23 5.31 2.35
N TYR A 157 -18.74 4.89 1.17
CA TYR A 157 -19.53 4.71 -0.05
C TYR A 157 -20.39 5.93 -0.44
N ASN A 158 -19.82 7.13 -0.41
CA ASN A 158 -20.54 8.34 -0.80
C ASN A 158 -19.75 9.21 -1.80
N THR A 159 -20.46 10.17 -2.41
CA THR A 159 -19.91 11.07 -3.44
C THR A 159 -18.87 12.07 -2.90
N ARG A 160 -18.81 12.27 -1.58
CA ARG A 160 -17.81 13.14 -0.93
C ARG A 160 -16.45 12.45 -0.85
N THR A 161 -16.45 11.16 -0.52
CA THR A 161 -15.24 10.40 -0.23
C THR A 161 -14.70 9.62 -1.44
N ASP A 162 -15.55 9.26 -2.41
CA ASP A 162 -15.16 8.45 -3.56
C ASP A 162 -15.43 9.15 -4.90
N VAL A 163 -14.38 9.33 -5.71
CA VAL A 163 -14.45 9.97 -7.03
C VAL A 163 -15.28 9.17 -8.04
N HIS A 164 -15.32 7.84 -7.92
CA HIS A 164 -16.06 6.98 -8.85
C HIS A 164 -17.56 7.09 -8.60
N ILE A 165 -17.97 7.06 -7.33
CA ILE A 165 -19.38 7.27 -6.96
C ILE A 165 -19.83 8.67 -7.37
N ARG A 166 -18.98 9.68 -7.17
CA ARG A 166 -19.25 11.06 -7.65
C ARG A 166 -19.37 11.15 -9.18
N ALA A 167 -18.65 10.32 -9.91
CA ALA A 167 -18.74 10.22 -11.37
C ALA A 167 -19.95 9.39 -11.85
N GLY A 168 -20.75 8.83 -10.94
CA GLY A 168 -21.95 8.06 -11.26
C GLY A 168 -21.75 6.55 -11.40
N LEU A 169 -20.57 6.02 -11.06
CA LEU A 169 -20.34 4.57 -11.06
C LEU A 169 -21.13 3.89 -9.93
N ARG A 170 -21.68 2.72 -10.25
CA ARG A 170 -22.43 1.84 -9.35
C ARG A 170 -21.54 0.70 -8.88
N CYS A 171 -21.94 0.02 -7.80
CA CYS A 171 -21.20 -1.12 -7.26
C CYS A 171 -20.94 -2.19 -8.33
N ILE A 172 -21.96 -2.52 -9.12
CA ILE A 172 -21.91 -3.57 -10.16
C ILE A 172 -21.06 -3.21 -11.39
N ASP A 173 -20.68 -1.94 -11.57
CA ASP A 173 -19.81 -1.56 -12.70
C ASP A 173 -18.36 -2.04 -12.49
N CYS A 174 -17.97 -2.20 -11.21
CA CYS A 174 -16.73 -2.84 -10.78
C CYS A 174 -16.95 -4.31 -10.38
N HIS A 175 -18.01 -4.59 -9.62
CA HIS A 175 -18.38 -5.93 -9.15
C HIS A 175 -19.28 -6.66 -10.15
N LEU A 176 -18.80 -6.81 -11.38
CA LEU A 176 -19.55 -7.43 -12.47
C LEU A 176 -19.84 -8.90 -12.15
N THR A 177 -20.96 -9.40 -12.68
CA THR A 177 -21.41 -10.78 -12.49
C THR A 177 -22.13 -11.30 -13.73
N GLY A 178 -22.30 -12.62 -13.79
CA GLY A 178 -23.00 -13.31 -14.87
C GLY A 178 -22.43 -12.99 -16.25
N SER A 179 -23.32 -12.73 -17.21
CA SER A 179 -22.95 -12.46 -18.61
C SER A 179 -22.11 -11.19 -18.82
N LEU A 180 -22.09 -10.29 -17.84
CA LEU A 180 -21.32 -9.04 -17.90
C LEU A 180 -19.95 -9.15 -17.23
N ALA A 181 -19.66 -10.25 -16.54
CA ALA A 181 -18.36 -10.44 -15.93
C ALA A 181 -17.26 -10.56 -17.00
N VAL A 182 -16.12 -9.91 -16.72
CA VAL A 182 -14.91 -9.99 -17.55
C VAL A 182 -14.11 -11.24 -17.20
N ASP A 183 -14.12 -11.64 -15.94
CA ASP A 183 -13.42 -12.83 -15.46
C ASP A 183 -14.22 -14.10 -15.78
N LYS A 184 -13.56 -15.05 -16.46
CA LYS A 184 -14.17 -16.31 -16.91
C LYS A 184 -14.67 -17.20 -15.77
N ARG A 185 -14.12 -17.09 -14.56
CA ARG A 185 -14.52 -17.89 -13.38
C ARG A 185 -15.94 -17.60 -12.93
N ILE A 186 -16.43 -16.40 -13.23
CA ILE A 186 -17.76 -15.92 -12.81
C ILE A 186 -18.63 -15.50 -14.00
N GLN A 187 -18.12 -15.67 -15.23
CA GLN A 187 -18.84 -15.36 -16.45
C GLN A 187 -19.78 -16.51 -16.82
N GLY A 188 -21.05 -16.18 -17.03
CA GLY A 188 -22.03 -17.15 -17.51
C GLY A 188 -23.46 -16.64 -17.47
N LYS A 189 -24.36 -17.33 -18.18
CA LYS A 189 -25.80 -17.05 -18.09
C LYS A 189 -26.28 -17.45 -16.69
N GLU A 190 -26.88 -16.51 -15.97
CA GLU A 190 -27.45 -16.71 -14.62
C GLU A 190 -26.43 -17.11 -13.52
N VAL A 191 -25.13 -16.92 -13.76
CA VAL A 191 -24.09 -17.07 -12.74
C VAL A 191 -24.05 -15.84 -11.84
N HIS A 192 -24.38 -16.01 -10.55
CA HIS A 192 -24.48 -14.91 -9.57
C HIS A 192 -23.29 -14.84 -8.60
N GLN A 193 -22.13 -15.32 -9.02
CA GLN A 193 -20.88 -15.06 -8.31
C GLN A 193 -20.52 -13.59 -8.54
N ILE A 194 -20.78 -12.74 -7.56
CA ILE A 194 -20.47 -11.31 -7.64
C ILE A 194 -18.95 -11.16 -7.64
N GLY A 195 -18.39 -10.50 -8.67
CA GLY A 195 -16.95 -10.28 -8.75
C GLY A 195 -16.44 -9.65 -7.47
N LYS A 196 -15.44 -10.26 -6.83
CA LYS A 196 -14.85 -9.79 -5.58
C LYS A 196 -13.40 -9.36 -5.79
N GLY A 197 -12.97 -8.44 -4.94
CA GLY A 197 -11.57 -8.15 -4.77
C GLY A 197 -10.92 -9.18 -3.85
N ASP A 198 -9.62 -9.00 -3.68
CA ASP A 198 -8.81 -9.72 -2.73
C ASP A 198 -8.63 -8.90 -1.45
N ASP A 199 -8.94 -9.45 -0.26
CA ASP A 199 -8.77 -8.79 1.04
C ASP A 199 -8.05 -9.73 2.02
N PRO A 200 -7.04 -9.26 2.79
CA PRO A 200 -6.24 -10.15 3.64
C PRO A 200 -7.05 -10.82 4.75
N GLY A 201 -8.10 -10.14 5.26
CA GLY A 201 -8.99 -10.67 6.30
C GLY A 201 -10.14 -11.53 5.76
N GLY A 202 -10.30 -11.63 4.44
CA GLY A 202 -11.36 -12.38 3.79
C GLY A 202 -10.88 -13.73 3.28
N LEU A 203 -11.19 -14.82 3.99
CA LEU A 203 -10.80 -16.18 3.61
C LEU A 203 -11.92 -16.97 2.89
N VAL A 204 -13.06 -16.34 2.64
CA VAL A 204 -14.21 -16.97 2.00
C VAL A 204 -14.07 -16.87 0.48
N ARG A 205 -14.15 -18.03 -0.20
CA ARG A 205 -14.10 -18.15 -1.67
C ARG A 205 -12.87 -17.49 -2.28
N ASN A 206 -11.68 -17.80 -1.77
CA ASN A 206 -10.40 -17.27 -2.28
C ASN A 206 -10.16 -17.66 -3.76
N ASP A 207 -10.80 -18.72 -4.23
CA ASP A 207 -10.86 -19.11 -5.65
C ASP A 207 -11.42 -18.01 -6.56
N LEU A 208 -12.20 -17.07 -6.00
CA LEU A 208 -12.78 -15.92 -6.69
C LEU A 208 -12.06 -14.60 -6.40
N ASP A 209 -10.91 -14.59 -5.72
CA ASP A 209 -10.11 -13.36 -5.52
C ASP A 209 -9.80 -12.71 -6.87
N ASP A 210 -9.86 -11.37 -6.89
CA ASP A 210 -9.57 -10.52 -8.04
C ASP A 210 -10.41 -10.84 -9.30
N THR A 211 -11.66 -11.29 -9.11
CA THR A 211 -12.64 -11.48 -10.21
C THR A 211 -13.38 -10.19 -10.58
N MET A 212 -13.32 -9.16 -9.72
CA MET A 212 -13.86 -7.84 -10.02
C MET A 212 -12.99 -7.06 -11.01
N ARG A 213 -13.57 -6.03 -11.63
CA ARG A 213 -12.83 -5.10 -12.48
C ARG A 213 -11.80 -4.32 -11.66
N THR A 214 -10.56 -4.30 -12.14
CA THR A 214 -9.44 -3.57 -11.54
C THR A 214 -9.38 -2.12 -12.00
N CYS A 215 -8.56 -1.29 -11.33
CA CYS A 215 -8.30 0.08 -11.78
C CYS A 215 -7.74 0.13 -13.21
N ALA A 216 -6.84 -0.79 -13.54
CA ALA A 216 -6.18 -0.84 -14.84
C ALA A 216 -7.14 -1.16 -15.98
N ASP A 217 -8.17 -1.98 -15.75
CA ASP A 217 -9.16 -2.36 -16.77
C ASP A 217 -9.90 -1.13 -17.32
N CYS A 218 -10.16 -0.13 -16.48
CA CYS A 218 -10.78 1.13 -16.90
C CYS A 218 -9.74 2.16 -17.36
N HIS A 219 -8.72 2.42 -16.55
CA HIS A 219 -7.82 3.55 -16.74
C HIS A 219 -6.77 3.35 -17.84
N SER A 220 -6.57 2.12 -18.34
CA SER A 220 -5.65 1.89 -19.47
C SER A 220 -6.25 2.31 -20.81
N LYS A 221 -7.57 2.16 -20.98
CA LYS A 221 -8.27 2.40 -22.25
C LYS A 221 -9.35 3.48 -22.19
N GLY A 222 -9.59 4.06 -21.01
CA GLY A 222 -10.63 5.06 -20.79
C GLY A 222 -12.05 4.51 -20.82
N LEU A 223 -12.23 3.25 -20.39
CA LEU A 223 -13.56 2.65 -20.29
C LEU A 223 -14.44 3.41 -19.28
N LEU A 224 -15.75 3.48 -19.52
CA LEU A 224 -16.70 4.23 -18.68
C LEU A 224 -16.29 5.72 -18.54
N ASN A 225 -15.68 6.28 -19.58
CA ASN A 225 -15.11 7.64 -19.58
C ASN A 225 -14.03 7.87 -18.50
N ALA A 226 -13.36 6.80 -18.05
CA ALA A 226 -12.27 6.93 -17.11
C ALA A 226 -11.11 7.74 -17.73
N PRO A 227 -10.45 8.62 -16.96
CA PRO A 227 -9.26 9.31 -17.45
C PRO A 227 -8.14 8.30 -17.71
N VAL A 228 -7.53 8.37 -18.90
CA VAL A 228 -6.39 7.50 -19.24
C VAL A 228 -5.20 7.85 -18.36
N MET A 229 -4.62 6.82 -17.74
CA MET A 229 -3.52 6.99 -16.80
C MET A 229 -2.27 7.52 -17.51
N LYS A 230 -1.75 8.67 -17.05
CA LYS A 230 -0.48 9.24 -17.55
C LYS A 230 0.65 9.18 -16.53
N HIS A 231 0.31 9.25 -15.23
CA HIS A 231 1.24 9.27 -14.08
C HIS A 231 2.50 10.10 -14.33
N ARG A 232 2.31 11.39 -14.68
CA ARG A 232 3.42 12.26 -15.07
C ARG A 232 4.45 12.38 -13.93
N GLY A 233 5.73 12.23 -14.27
CA GLY A 233 6.81 12.31 -13.28
C GLY A 233 7.00 11.09 -12.40
N LEU A 234 6.17 10.05 -12.53
CA LEU A 234 6.27 8.83 -11.73
C LEU A 234 7.01 7.73 -12.52
N PRO A 235 8.14 7.21 -12.03
CA PRO A 235 8.84 6.11 -12.70
C PRO A 235 8.00 4.83 -12.75
N PRO A 236 8.01 4.06 -13.87
CA PRO A 236 7.19 2.86 -14.05
C PRO A 236 7.28 1.83 -12.91
N ARG A 237 8.48 1.65 -12.34
CA ARG A 237 8.71 0.73 -11.20
C ARG A 237 7.84 1.03 -9.97
N HIS A 238 7.38 2.26 -9.79
CA HIS A 238 6.40 2.56 -8.75
C HIS A 238 5.07 1.86 -9.01
N LEU A 239 4.59 1.80 -10.25
CA LEU A 239 3.34 1.14 -10.62
C LEU A 239 3.43 -0.40 -10.50
N GLU A 240 4.65 -0.95 -10.58
CA GLU A 240 4.91 -2.37 -10.31
C GLU A 240 4.80 -2.72 -8.82
N LYS A 241 5.35 -1.86 -7.95
CA LYS A 241 5.49 -2.16 -6.51
C LYS A 241 4.46 -1.48 -5.62
N ILE A 242 3.76 -0.45 -6.10
CA ILE A 242 2.78 0.32 -5.34
C ILE A 242 1.43 0.16 -6.01
N ALA A 243 0.43 -0.30 -5.25
CA ALA A 243 -0.94 -0.43 -5.75
C ALA A 243 -1.54 0.96 -6.01
N CYS A 244 -2.44 1.08 -7.00
CA CYS A 244 -3.12 2.33 -7.33
C CYS A 244 -3.81 2.94 -6.10
N GLN A 245 -4.42 2.08 -5.28
CA GLN A 245 -5.09 2.43 -4.03
C GLN A 245 -4.15 3.15 -3.04
N THR A 246 -2.86 2.79 -3.00
CA THR A 246 -1.90 3.40 -2.07
C THR A 246 -1.70 4.88 -2.37
N CYS A 247 -1.61 5.25 -3.65
CA CYS A 247 -1.46 6.65 -4.05
C CYS A 247 -2.81 7.37 -4.03
N HIS A 248 -3.89 6.69 -4.41
CA HIS A 248 -5.21 7.29 -4.55
C HIS A 248 -6.09 7.22 -3.29
N ILE A 249 -5.62 6.64 -2.18
CA ILE A 249 -6.29 6.68 -0.86
C ILE A 249 -5.26 7.22 0.15
N PRO A 250 -4.80 8.48 -0.01
CA PRO A 250 -3.78 9.08 0.87
C PRO A 250 -4.30 9.29 2.29
N ALA A 251 -5.61 9.43 2.45
CA ALA A 251 -6.29 9.67 3.71
C ALA A 251 -7.68 9.03 3.71
N ARG A 252 -8.13 8.66 4.90
CA ARG A 252 -9.49 8.26 5.24
C ARG A 252 -10.21 9.46 5.86
N GLN A 253 -11.53 9.51 5.76
CA GLN A 253 -12.35 10.63 6.24
C GLN A 253 -13.39 10.23 7.29
N VAL A 254 -13.40 8.95 7.68
CA VAL A 254 -14.31 8.40 8.69
C VAL A 254 -13.51 7.58 9.69
N LYS A 255 -13.86 7.73 10.96
CA LYS A 255 -13.17 7.09 12.08
C LYS A 255 -13.29 5.56 11.97
N ALA A 256 -12.19 4.86 12.23
CA ALA A 256 -12.15 3.40 12.25
C ALA A 256 -11.60 2.91 13.59
N ALA A 257 -12.04 1.73 14.02
CA ALA A 257 -11.55 1.12 15.25
C ALA A 257 -10.15 0.58 14.98
N LEU A 258 -9.15 1.09 15.69
CA LEU A 258 -7.75 0.70 15.48
C LEU A 258 -7.30 -0.29 16.54
N ILE A 259 -7.50 0.04 17.81
CA ILE A 259 -7.18 -0.84 18.94
C ILE A 259 -8.48 -1.40 19.49
N GLN A 260 -8.50 -2.70 19.75
CA GLN A 260 -9.57 -3.38 20.46
C GLN A 260 -8.98 -4.07 21.68
N ASP A 261 -9.40 -3.63 22.86
CA ASP A 261 -9.05 -4.24 24.13
C ASP A 261 -10.29 -4.94 24.70
N SER A 262 -10.14 -6.20 25.10
CA SER A 262 -11.19 -6.97 25.77
C SER A 262 -10.82 -7.45 27.16
N THR A 263 -9.93 -6.73 27.85
CA THR A 263 -9.38 -7.12 29.16
C THR A 263 -10.03 -6.38 30.32
N VAL A 264 -10.52 -5.17 30.08
CA VAL A 264 -11.08 -4.27 31.10
C VAL A 264 -12.58 -4.00 30.93
N PHE A 265 -13.21 -3.46 31.96
CA PHE A 265 -14.61 -3.04 31.91
C PHE A 265 -14.77 -1.62 31.36
N ASN A 266 -15.46 -1.49 30.23
CA ASN A 266 -15.82 -0.21 29.62
C ASN A 266 -17.03 0.44 30.33
N GLY A 267 -16.73 1.46 31.13
CA GLY A 267 -17.71 2.23 31.89
C GLY A 267 -18.52 3.25 31.09
N THR A 268 -18.23 3.44 29.79
CA THR A 268 -18.90 4.48 29.00
C THR A 268 -20.41 4.24 28.85
N PRO A 269 -21.22 5.31 28.71
CA PRO A 269 -22.67 5.19 28.59
C PRO A 269 -23.10 4.64 27.23
N ARG A 270 -24.36 4.18 27.14
CA ARG A 270 -25.03 3.73 25.89
C ARG A 270 -24.36 2.55 25.17
N ILE A 271 -23.90 1.55 25.91
CA ILE A 271 -23.39 0.28 25.33
C ILE A 271 -24.41 -0.83 25.55
N GLU A 272 -24.99 -1.34 24.46
CA GLU A 272 -25.98 -2.43 24.48
C GLU A 272 -25.71 -3.52 23.41
N PRO A 273 -25.89 -4.82 23.73
CA PRO A 273 -26.25 -5.37 25.04
C PRO A 273 -25.11 -5.28 26.08
N PRO A 274 -25.37 -5.46 27.39
CA PRO A 274 -24.41 -5.19 28.47
C PRO A 274 -23.05 -5.92 28.35
N PRO A 275 -22.97 -7.19 27.89
CA PRO A 275 -21.68 -7.86 27.70
C PRO A 275 -20.74 -7.13 26.73
N LYS A 276 -21.27 -6.24 25.87
CA LYS A 276 -20.42 -5.41 25.00
C LYS A 276 -19.50 -4.46 25.75
N ARG A 277 -19.75 -4.22 27.04
CA ARG A 277 -18.89 -3.42 27.92
C ARG A 277 -17.52 -4.03 28.15
N ILE A 278 -17.27 -5.27 27.73
CA ILE A 278 -15.91 -5.82 27.78
C ILE A 278 -15.04 -5.32 26.63
N TRP A 279 -15.63 -4.86 25.51
CA TRP A 279 -14.82 -4.29 24.43
C TRP A 279 -14.64 -2.78 24.60
N SER A 280 -13.38 -2.40 24.74
CA SER A 280 -12.88 -1.04 24.63
C SER A 280 -12.25 -0.84 23.26
N PHE A 281 -12.50 0.31 22.65
CA PHE A 281 -11.98 0.65 21.33
C PHE A 281 -11.22 1.97 21.39
N TYR A 282 -10.15 2.06 20.62
CA TYR A 282 -9.40 3.30 20.43
C TYR A 282 -9.38 3.66 18.95
N GLY A 283 -9.47 4.96 18.68
CA GLY A 283 -9.44 5.51 17.32
C GLY A 283 -8.06 5.46 16.68
N PRO A 284 -7.90 5.99 15.45
CA PRO A 284 -6.59 6.08 14.80
C PRO A 284 -5.61 7.05 15.47
N ASP A 285 -6.12 7.94 16.33
CA ASP A 285 -5.36 8.77 17.27
C ASP A 285 -4.95 8.02 18.55
N ALA A 286 -5.32 6.74 18.66
CA ALA A 286 -5.13 5.89 19.83
C ALA A 286 -5.74 6.47 21.10
N LYS A 287 -6.83 7.24 20.97
CA LYS A 287 -7.61 7.73 22.10
C LYS A 287 -8.85 6.87 22.32
N PRO A 288 -9.33 6.74 23.56
CA PRO A 288 -10.54 6.01 23.85
C PRO A 288 -11.70 6.50 23.00
N TRP A 289 -12.46 5.55 22.50
CA TRP A 289 -13.59 5.80 21.63
C TRP A 289 -14.77 4.98 22.12
N ASN A 290 -15.85 5.66 22.52
CA ASN A 290 -17.13 5.01 22.77
C ASN A 290 -17.78 4.57 21.44
N TYR A 291 -17.14 3.60 20.80
CA TYR A 291 -17.52 3.06 19.51
C TYR A 291 -18.98 2.64 19.51
N TYR A 292 -19.41 1.79 20.46
CA TYR A 292 -20.79 1.31 20.49
C TYR A 292 -21.83 2.42 20.72
N GLY A 293 -21.58 3.34 21.66
CA GLY A 293 -22.52 4.44 21.90
C GLY A 293 -22.62 5.41 20.72
N GLU A 294 -21.50 5.68 20.03
CA GLU A 294 -21.49 6.58 18.88
C GLU A 294 -22.04 5.92 17.62
N VAL A 295 -21.74 4.63 17.38
CA VAL A 295 -22.23 3.90 16.20
C VAL A 295 -23.70 3.52 16.29
N ASP A 296 -24.27 3.39 17.49
CA ASP A 296 -25.72 3.21 17.68
C ASP A 296 -26.47 4.54 17.50
N ALA A 297 -25.82 5.68 17.78
CA ALA A 297 -26.36 7.01 17.51
C ALA A 297 -26.14 7.48 16.05
N SER A 298 -25.14 6.93 15.36
CA SER A 298 -24.78 7.28 13.99
C SER A 298 -25.60 6.49 12.98
N THR A 299 -26.11 7.16 11.95
CA THR A 299 -26.76 6.48 10.82
C THR A 299 -25.76 6.29 9.69
N ALA A 300 -26.08 5.43 8.74
CA ALA A 300 -25.34 5.29 7.49
C ALA A 300 -25.13 6.62 6.73
N ASN A 301 -26.01 7.60 6.96
CA ASN A 301 -25.95 8.94 6.37
C ASN A 301 -25.30 10.00 7.29
N TYR A 302 -25.03 9.67 8.56
CA TYR A 302 -24.44 10.55 9.55
C TYR A 302 -23.25 9.86 10.22
N GLN A 303 -22.13 9.83 9.49
CA GLN A 303 -20.91 9.12 9.88
C GLN A 303 -19.95 10.07 10.62
N PRO A 304 -19.22 9.59 11.64
CA PRO A 304 -18.25 10.41 12.37
C PRO A 304 -17.09 10.82 11.47
N VAL A 305 -16.94 12.13 11.25
CA VAL A 305 -15.86 12.68 10.42
C VAL A 305 -14.55 12.61 11.19
N PHE A 306 -13.57 11.92 10.62
CA PHE A 306 -12.24 11.82 11.21
C PHE A 306 -11.21 11.57 10.11
N THR A 307 -10.22 12.45 9.99
CA THR A 307 -9.22 12.35 8.92
C THR A 307 -7.95 11.70 9.44
N TYR A 308 -7.52 10.62 8.79
CA TYR A 308 -6.24 9.97 9.10
C TYR A 308 -5.64 9.32 7.85
N ALA A 309 -4.31 9.32 7.76
CA ALA A 309 -3.63 8.55 6.72
C ALA A 309 -3.70 7.04 7.04
N PRO A 310 -3.87 6.13 6.08
CA PRO A 310 -3.66 4.70 6.29
C PRO A 310 -2.22 4.36 6.71
N VAL A 311 -2.00 3.14 7.21
CA VAL A 311 -0.65 2.52 7.20
C VAL A 311 -0.44 1.97 5.79
N VAL A 312 0.79 1.93 5.28
CA VAL A 312 1.06 1.27 3.99
C VAL A 312 2.02 0.10 4.18
N GLY A 313 1.67 -1.07 3.64
CA GLY A 313 2.37 -2.33 3.90
C GLY A 313 2.37 -3.27 2.71
N TRP A 314 3.30 -4.23 2.72
CA TRP A 314 3.42 -5.25 1.66
C TRP A 314 2.31 -6.29 1.74
N TYR A 315 1.68 -6.56 0.60
CA TYR A 315 0.74 -7.65 0.44
C TYR A 315 0.79 -8.17 -1.00
N LYS A 316 1.03 -9.48 -1.17
CA LYS A 316 1.21 -10.17 -2.46
C LYS A 316 2.09 -9.40 -3.47
N GLY A 317 3.24 -8.91 -3.01
CA GLY A 317 4.26 -8.26 -3.87
C GLY A 317 4.02 -6.78 -4.20
N LYS A 318 2.93 -6.16 -3.70
CA LYS A 318 2.69 -4.71 -3.81
C LYS A 318 2.48 -4.06 -2.44
N ILE A 319 2.74 -2.76 -2.37
CA ILE A 319 2.44 -1.92 -1.21
C ILE A 319 0.99 -1.46 -1.34
N TYR A 320 0.17 -1.76 -0.34
CA TYR A 320 -1.25 -1.37 -0.22
C TYR A 320 -1.47 -0.47 0.99
N PRO A 321 -2.51 0.39 0.99
CA PRO A 321 -2.99 1.05 2.18
C PRO A 321 -3.80 0.05 3.02
N LEU A 322 -3.45 -0.07 4.30
CA LEU A 322 -3.97 -1.08 5.21
C LEU A 322 -4.55 -0.45 6.48
N THR A 323 -5.52 -1.14 7.07
CA THR A 323 -5.84 -1.07 8.49
C THR A 323 -5.64 -2.43 9.12
N ARG A 324 -4.95 -2.44 10.26
CA ARG A 324 -4.62 -3.64 11.02
C ARG A 324 -5.29 -3.47 12.38
N LEU A 325 -6.07 -4.44 12.82
CA LEU A 325 -6.67 -4.42 14.15
C LEU A 325 -5.61 -4.75 15.20
N TYR A 326 -5.44 -3.86 16.17
CA TYR A 326 -4.51 -4.05 17.28
C TYR A 326 -5.27 -4.61 18.47
N SER A 327 -5.17 -5.92 18.70
CA SER A 327 -6.00 -6.63 19.67
C SER A 327 -5.26 -6.97 20.97
N ILE A 328 -5.93 -6.76 22.11
CA ILE A 328 -5.53 -7.23 23.44
C ILE A 328 -6.70 -8.01 24.04
N TRP A 329 -6.46 -9.22 24.52
CA TRP A 329 -7.52 -10.09 25.03
C TRP A 329 -6.98 -11.23 25.90
N VAL A 330 -7.88 -11.89 26.63
CA VAL A 330 -7.57 -13.08 27.44
C VAL A 330 -7.87 -14.34 26.63
N GLY A 331 -6.89 -15.22 26.47
CA GLY A 331 -7.01 -16.49 25.77
C GLY A 331 -7.02 -17.71 26.69
N ILE A 332 -7.40 -18.85 26.13
CA ILE A 332 -7.34 -20.16 26.75
C ILE A 332 -6.47 -21.04 25.85
N GLU A 333 -5.31 -21.42 26.35
CA GLU A 333 -4.40 -22.35 25.70
C GLU A 333 -4.76 -23.78 26.14
N GLU A 334 -4.93 -24.68 25.18
CA GLU A 334 -5.24 -26.09 25.44
C GLU A 334 -4.07 -26.97 24.97
N GLU A 335 -3.65 -27.91 25.82
CA GLU A 335 -2.54 -28.80 25.52
C GLU A 335 -2.79 -29.59 24.22
N GLY A 336 -1.79 -29.60 23.33
CA GLY A 336 -1.89 -30.26 22.02
C GLY A 336 -2.73 -29.52 20.97
N LYS A 337 -3.36 -28.37 21.29
CA LYS A 337 -4.07 -27.54 20.32
C LYS A 337 -3.18 -26.37 19.86
N LYS A 338 -3.24 -26.05 18.56
CA LYS A 338 -2.48 -24.93 17.97
C LYS A 338 -3.14 -23.57 18.20
N GLY A 339 -4.46 -23.54 18.28
CA GLY A 339 -5.25 -22.32 18.44
C GLY A 339 -5.48 -21.97 19.91
N LEU A 340 -5.75 -20.69 20.15
CA LEU A 340 -6.20 -20.20 21.46
C LEU A 340 -7.72 -20.08 21.46
N GLY A 341 -8.37 -20.65 22.48
CA GLY A 341 -9.75 -20.35 22.81
C GLY A 341 -9.88 -18.96 23.44
N GLN A 342 -11.11 -18.47 23.58
CA GLN A 342 -11.41 -17.20 24.24
C GLN A 342 -12.52 -17.44 25.28
N PRO A 343 -12.39 -16.92 26.52
CA PRO A 343 -13.49 -16.91 27.48
C PRO A 343 -14.73 -16.23 26.90
N TYR A 344 -15.93 -16.68 27.26
CA TYR A 344 -17.12 -15.97 26.79
C TYR A 344 -17.17 -14.57 27.40
N MET A 345 -17.56 -13.60 26.58
CA MET A 345 -17.62 -12.19 26.99
C MET A 345 -18.65 -11.94 28.09
N LYS A 346 -19.68 -12.79 28.17
CA LYS A 346 -20.65 -12.78 29.27
C LYS A 346 -19.98 -13.11 30.62
N ASP A 347 -18.97 -13.99 30.63
CA ASP A 347 -18.28 -14.43 31.85
C ASP A 347 -17.30 -13.34 32.29
N MET A 348 -16.53 -12.79 31.34
CA MET A 348 -15.70 -11.59 31.57
C MET A 348 -16.55 -10.43 32.13
N PHE A 349 -17.72 -10.19 31.55
CA PHE A 349 -18.66 -9.15 32.00
C PHE A 349 -19.18 -9.41 33.41
N LYS A 350 -19.55 -10.65 33.74
CA LYS A 350 -20.06 -11.04 35.05
C LYS A 350 -18.99 -10.88 36.13
N MET A 351 -17.76 -11.35 35.86
CA MET A 351 -16.59 -11.18 36.73
C MET A 351 -16.35 -9.70 37.07
N TRP A 352 -16.21 -8.86 36.05
CA TRP A 352 -15.98 -7.42 36.25
C TRP A 352 -17.16 -6.72 36.94
N SER A 353 -18.40 -7.12 36.63
CA SER A 353 -19.58 -6.55 37.28
C SER A 353 -19.63 -6.89 38.77
N MET A 354 -19.30 -8.13 39.14
CA MET A 354 -19.20 -8.56 40.54
C MET A 354 -18.10 -7.80 41.27
N HIS A 355 -16.94 -7.63 40.64
CA HIS A 355 -15.83 -6.85 41.20
C HIS A 355 -16.25 -5.40 41.43
N ARG A 356 -16.84 -4.74 40.43
CA ARG A 356 -17.26 -3.34 40.55
C ARG A 356 -18.35 -3.11 41.61
N ALA A 357 -19.19 -4.10 41.88
CA ALA A 357 -20.23 -4.01 42.90
C ALA A 357 -19.66 -4.13 44.33
N GLU A 358 -18.73 -5.07 44.56
CA GLU A 358 -18.09 -5.29 45.86
C GLU A 358 -16.57 -5.55 45.68
N PRO A 359 -15.73 -4.51 45.43
CA PRO A 359 -14.33 -4.67 45.03
C PRO A 359 -13.44 -5.38 46.05
N GLU A 360 -13.78 -5.25 47.34
CA GLU A 360 -13.03 -5.87 48.43
C GLU A 360 -13.34 -7.38 48.57
N ARG A 361 -14.49 -7.83 48.08
CA ARG A 361 -14.97 -9.21 48.24
C ARG A 361 -14.81 -10.03 46.97
N ASN A 362 -15.15 -9.45 45.82
CA ASN A 362 -15.17 -10.14 44.54
C ASN A 362 -13.94 -9.75 43.72
N TYR A 363 -13.03 -10.69 43.53
CA TYR A 363 -11.80 -10.50 42.74
C TYR A 363 -10.97 -9.25 43.16
N PRO A 364 -10.60 -9.11 44.45
CA PRO A 364 -9.90 -7.93 44.97
C PRO A 364 -8.55 -7.67 44.29
N GLU A 365 -7.95 -8.70 43.67
CA GLU A 365 -6.75 -8.56 42.85
C GLU A 365 -6.92 -7.58 41.68
N LEU A 366 -8.13 -7.44 41.11
CA LEU A 366 -8.38 -6.53 39.98
C LEU A 366 -8.21 -5.04 40.33
N LYS A 367 -8.11 -4.68 41.62
CA LYS A 367 -7.82 -3.30 42.06
C LYS A 367 -6.42 -2.82 41.67
N SER A 368 -5.50 -3.72 41.32
CA SER A 368 -4.19 -3.33 40.82
C SER A 368 -4.25 -2.71 39.42
N ILE A 369 -5.30 -3.00 38.65
CA ILE A 369 -5.51 -2.50 37.29
C ILE A 369 -6.00 -1.05 37.37
N HIS A 370 -5.25 -0.14 36.78
CA HIS A 370 -5.59 1.28 36.74
C HIS A 370 -5.32 1.91 35.38
N ASP A 371 -5.74 3.15 35.24
CA ASP A 371 -5.49 3.99 34.07
C ASP A 371 -4.12 4.65 34.23
N ASP A 372 -3.16 4.17 33.43
CA ASP A 372 -1.75 4.54 33.56
C ASP A 372 -1.42 5.85 32.86
N ASN A 373 -2.19 6.19 31.82
CA ASN A 373 -1.96 7.36 30.98
C ASN A 373 -2.95 8.51 31.26
N GLY A 374 -3.98 8.26 32.11
CA GLY A 374 -4.99 9.22 32.52
C GLY A 374 -6.03 9.55 31.45
N ASP A 375 -6.23 8.68 30.45
CA ASP A 375 -7.16 8.91 29.34
C ASP A 375 -8.63 8.53 29.66
N GLY A 376 -8.86 7.98 30.86
CA GLY A 376 -10.15 7.54 31.39
C GLY A 376 -10.45 6.06 31.16
N PHE A 377 -9.56 5.30 30.53
CA PHE A 377 -9.71 3.86 30.30
C PHE A 377 -8.54 3.12 30.96
N PRO A 378 -8.80 2.23 31.93
CA PRO A 378 -7.74 1.38 32.49
C PRO A 378 -7.11 0.49 31.41
N GLU A 379 -5.80 0.28 31.51
CA GLU A 379 -5.07 -0.66 30.67
C GLU A 379 -4.60 -1.86 31.49
N VAL A 380 -4.46 -3.00 30.82
CA VAL A 380 -3.75 -4.16 31.42
C VAL A 380 -2.45 -4.31 30.65
N ASN A 381 -1.40 -3.71 31.18
CA ASN A 381 -0.14 -3.48 30.47
C ASN A 381 1.10 -3.80 31.33
N ARG A 382 0.98 -3.85 32.66
CA ARG A 382 2.05 -4.29 33.56
C ARG A 382 1.91 -5.76 33.97
N ALA A 383 3.03 -6.37 34.40
CA ALA A 383 3.06 -7.78 34.75
C ALA A 383 2.15 -8.11 35.95
N ASP A 384 2.08 -7.24 36.96
CA ASP A 384 1.22 -7.39 38.14
C ASP A 384 -0.27 -7.35 37.77
N GLU A 385 -0.66 -6.47 36.84
CA GLU A 385 -2.03 -6.36 36.32
C GLU A 385 -2.42 -7.57 35.48
N ILE A 386 -1.52 -8.03 34.61
CA ILE A 386 -1.73 -9.23 33.81
C ILE A 386 -1.94 -10.43 34.73
N GLN A 387 -1.11 -10.61 35.76
CA GLN A 387 -1.26 -11.69 36.73
C GLN A 387 -2.57 -11.59 37.50
N ALA A 388 -2.96 -10.38 37.94
CA ALA A 388 -4.23 -10.14 38.60
C ALA A 388 -5.43 -10.52 37.72
N LEU A 389 -5.44 -10.08 36.45
CA LEU A 389 -6.48 -10.41 35.49
C LEU A 389 -6.57 -11.91 35.23
N LEU A 390 -5.45 -12.57 34.93
CA LEU A 390 -5.42 -14.00 34.64
C LEU A 390 -5.87 -14.84 35.84
N SER A 391 -5.48 -14.44 37.05
CA SER A 391 -5.93 -15.06 38.31
C SER A 391 -7.45 -14.93 38.47
N ALA A 392 -7.99 -13.72 38.31
CA ALA A 392 -9.42 -13.46 38.44
C ALA A 392 -10.24 -14.25 37.40
N VAL A 393 -9.81 -14.24 36.14
CA VAL A 393 -10.49 -14.98 35.05
C VAL A 393 -10.46 -16.48 35.33
N THR A 394 -9.32 -17.02 35.75
CA THR A 394 -9.21 -18.45 36.10
C THR A 394 -10.15 -18.83 37.24
N LYS A 395 -10.22 -18.01 38.30
CA LYS A 395 -11.16 -18.23 39.42
C LYS A 395 -12.61 -18.17 38.95
N HIS A 396 -12.96 -17.19 38.11
CA HIS A 396 -14.32 -17.03 37.61
C HIS A 396 -14.75 -18.19 36.71
N LEU A 397 -13.91 -18.60 35.76
CA LEU A 397 -14.21 -19.73 34.87
C LEU A 397 -14.43 -21.03 35.64
N ARG A 398 -13.61 -21.32 36.66
CA ARG A 398 -13.84 -22.46 37.56
C ARG A 398 -15.15 -22.36 38.32
N ALA A 399 -15.52 -21.17 38.79
CA ALA A 399 -16.78 -20.95 39.50
C ALA A 399 -18.02 -21.14 38.61
N GLU A 400 -17.92 -20.82 37.30
CA GLU A 400 -18.99 -21.08 36.32
C GLU A 400 -18.97 -22.53 35.77
N GLY A 401 -18.08 -23.39 36.28
CA GLY A 401 -18.03 -24.81 35.93
C GLY A 401 -17.28 -25.13 34.63
N GLU A 402 -16.46 -24.21 34.10
CA GLU A 402 -15.63 -24.49 32.92
C GLU A 402 -14.50 -25.47 33.29
N PRO A 403 -14.39 -26.63 32.62
CA PRO A 403 -13.30 -27.58 32.86
C PRO A 403 -12.00 -27.03 32.29
N LEU A 404 -11.03 -26.77 33.18
CA LEU A 404 -9.72 -26.23 32.84
C LEU A 404 -8.60 -27.29 32.87
N ASP A 405 -8.94 -28.58 32.95
CA ASP A 405 -7.93 -29.65 32.87
C ASP A 405 -7.24 -29.63 31.50
N GLY A 406 -5.90 -29.62 31.50
CA GLY A 406 -5.11 -29.45 30.28
C GLY A 406 -5.25 -28.08 29.60
N LYS A 407 -5.90 -27.11 30.26
CA LYS A 407 -6.07 -25.73 29.76
C LYS A 407 -5.41 -24.73 30.69
N ARG A 408 -4.91 -23.64 30.09
CA ARG A 408 -4.29 -22.52 30.79
C ARG A 408 -4.85 -21.19 30.28
N VAL A 409 -5.27 -20.33 31.20
CA VAL A 409 -5.65 -18.95 30.86
C VAL A 409 -4.38 -18.15 30.60
N VAL A 410 -4.33 -17.44 29.48
CA VAL A 410 -3.16 -16.68 29.01
C VAL A 410 -3.56 -15.29 28.56
N PHE A 411 -2.64 -14.35 28.60
CA PHE A 411 -2.83 -13.00 28.09
C PHE A 411 -2.29 -12.91 26.66
N VAL A 412 -3.03 -12.26 25.78
CA VAL A 412 -2.69 -12.13 24.35
C VAL A 412 -2.63 -10.67 23.96
N LYS A 413 -1.48 -10.22 23.46
CA LYS A 413 -1.25 -8.86 22.94
C LYS A 413 -0.66 -8.96 21.54
N GLY A 414 -1.49 -8.76 20.52
CA GLY A 414 -1.08 -8.91 19.14
C GLY A 414 -0.70 -10.35 18.78
N ASP A 415 0.56 -10.54 18.43
CA ASP A 415 1.19 -11.86 18.22
C ASP A 415 1.90 -12.39 19.46
N GLN A 416 1.92 -11.67 20.59
CA GLN A 416 2.56 -12.12 21.81
C GLN A 416 1.56 -12.77 22.77
N VAL A 417 1.98 -13.85 23.42
CA VAL A 417 1.21 -14.59 24.43
C VAL A 417 2.05 -14.76 25.67
N THR A 418 1.45 -14.60 26.85
CA THR A 418 2.13 -14.82 28.13
C THR A 418 1.19 -15.44 29.17
N PRO A 419 1.69 -16.34 30.03
CA PRO A 419 0.92 -16.86 31.16
C PRO A 419 1.00 -15.97 32.41
N ASP A 420 1.91 -14.98 32.45
CA ASP A 420 2.28 -14.28 33.68
C ASP A 420 2.75 -12.81 33.49
N GLY A 421 2.73 -12.28 32.27
CA GLY A 421 3.22 -10.93 31.97
C GLY A 421 4.74 -10.81 31.85
N ILE A 422 5.50 -11.87 32.13
CA ILE A 422 6.96 -11.88 32.17
C ILE A 422 7.51 -12.76 31.04
N ASN A 423 6.97 -13.98 30.91
CA ASN A 423 7.39 -14.96 29.93
C ASN A 423 6.54 -14.84 28.67
N TRP A 424 7.08 -14.19 27.64
CA TRP A 424 6.38 -13.96 26.38
C TRP A 424 6.82 -14.95 25.30
N ARG A 425 5.85 -15.47 24.55
CA ARG A 425 6.07 -16.26 23.34
C ARG A 425 5.37 -15.61 22.15
N THR A 426 6.01 -15.66 20.98
CA THR A 426 5.46 -15.13 19.74
C THR A 426 4.65 -16.19 18.99
N LEU A 427 3.50 -15.79 18.47
CA LEU A 427 2.64 -16.57 17.59
C LEU A 427 3.03 -16.32 16.12
N PRO A 428 3.02 -17.36 15.27
CA PRO A 428 3.17 -17.17 13.83
C PRO A 428 2.06 -16.29 13.26
N ARG A 429 2.43 -15.33 12.41
CA ARG A 429 1.49 -14.48 11.66
C ARG A 429 2.05 -14.10 10.29
N ALA A 430 1.19 -13.62 9.40
CA ALA A 430 1.63 -13.07 8.13
C ALA A 430 2.33 -11.68 8.33
N PRO A 431 3.22 -11.27 7.41
CA PRO A 431 3.98 -10.02 7.57
C PRO A 431 3.12 -8.75 7.69
N HIS A 432 1.94 -8.74 7.08
CA HIS A 432 1.00 -7.61 7.10
C HIS A 432 0.08 -7.59 8.33
N GLU A 433 0.01 -8.70 9.08
CA GLU A 433 -0.82 -8.83 10.28
C GLU A 433 -0.17 -8.16 11.47
N TYR A 434 -0.96 -7.68 12.43
CA TYR A 434 -0.47 -7.36 13.77
C TYR A 434 -0.66 -8.55 14.72
N SER A 435 -1.79 -9.23 14.59
CA SER A 435 -2.15 -10.43 15.33
C SER A 435 -2.62 -11.49 14.33
N PRO A 436 -2.34 -12.79 14.55
CA PRO A 436 -2.95 -13.87 13.77
C PRO A 436 -4.46 -14.01 14.00
N TYR A 437 -5.01 -13.36 15.03
CA TYR A 437 -6.44 -13.35 15.35
C TYR A 437 -7.12 -12.01 15.02
N GLY A 438 -6.34 -10.99 14.65
CA GLY A 438 -6.83 -9.65 14.33
C GLY A 438 -6.96 -9.46 12.81
N SER A 439 -8.09 -8.92 12.36
CA SER A 439 -8.30 -8.67 10.94
C SER A 439 -7.35 -7.60 10.38
N VAL A 440 -6.93 -7.80 9.13
CA VAL A 440 -6.28 -6.79 8.30
C VAL A 440 -7.13 -6.53 7.08
N PHE A 441 -7.40 -5.26 6.82
CA PHE A 441 -8.19 -4.83 5.65
C PHE A 441 -7.31 -4.03 4.70
N LYS A 442 -7.43 -4.31 3.41
CA LYS A 442 -6.94 -3.42 2.35
C LYS A 442 -8.00 -2.37 2.04
N PHE A 443 -7.58 -1.13 1.82
CA PHE A 443 -8.52 -0.12 1.33
C PHE A 443 -8.67 -0.15 -0.19
N SER A 444 -9.91 -0.24 -0.64
CA SER A 444 -10.29 -0.27 -2.07
C SER A 444 -11.40 0.73 -2.43
N HIS A 445 -11.91 1.48 -1.45
CA HIS A 445 -12.95 2.50 -1.61
C HIS A 445 -12.53 3.83 -1.00
N ASP A 446 -13.31 4.87 -1.26
CA ASP A 446 -12.99 6.27 -0.95
C ASP A 446 -11.76 6.74 -1.74
N VAL A 447 -11.79 6.42 -3.03
CA VAL A 447 -10.71 6.76 -3.96
C VAL A 447 -10.72 8.25 -4.24
N SER A 448 -9.58 8.88 -4.02
CA SER A 448 -9.33 10.30 -4.28
C SER A 448 -9.05 10.58 -5.76
N PRO A 449 -9.42 11.76 -6.28
CA PRO A 449 -9.09 12.17 -7.64
C PRO A 449 -7.57 12.29 -7.82
N ALA A 450 -7.08 12.16 -9.06
CA ALA A 450 -5.65 12.16 -9.38
C ALA A 450 -4.86 13.37 -8.83
N ARG A 451 -5.49 14.56 -8.75
CA ARG A 451 -4.87 15.77 -8.20
C ARG A 451 -4.63 15.75 -6.68
N ALA A 452 -5.24 14.80 -5.98
CA ALA A 452 -5.11 14.61 -4.53
C ALA A 452 -4.32 13.33 -4.20
N ALA A 453 -3.88 12.58 -5.21
CA ALA A 453 -3.11 11.37 -5.01
C ALA A 453 -1.67 11.69 -4.57
N LEU A 454 -1.04 10.79 -3.81
CA LEU A 454 0.38 10.87 -3.51
C LEU A 454 1.20 10.86 -4.80
N GLY A 455 2.19 11.75 -4.88
CA GLY A 455 3.06 11.92 -6.05
C GLY A 455 2.53 12.97 -7.03
N SER A 456 1.31 13.47 -6.86
CA SER A 456 0.77 14.56 -7.69
C SER A 456 1.50 15.89 -7.48
N GLY A 457 2.06 16.13 -6.29
CA GLY A 457 2.98 17.24 -5.98
C GLY A 457 4.44 16.97 -6.39
N GLY A 458 4.72 15.78 -6.95
CA GLY A 458 6.05 15.31 -7.33
C GLY A 458 6.67 14.38 -6.29
N CYS A 459 7.94 14.01 -6.50
CA CYS A 459 8.61 12.96 -5.73
C CYS A 459 8.66 13.24 -4.21
N LYS A 460 8.62 14.51 -3.80
CA LYS A 460 8.72 14.92 -2.38
C LYS A 460 7.49 14.57 -1.55
N ASP A 461 6.35 14.25 -2.18
CA ASP A 461 5.16 13.74 -1.47
C ASP A 461 5.49 12.44 -0.69
N CYS A 462 6.44 11.65 -1.21
CA CYS A 462 6.91 10.42 -0.57
C CYS A 462 8.38 10.48 -0.15
N HIS A 463 9.24 11.17 -0.89
CA HIS A 463 10.69 11.26 -0.65
C HIS A 463 11.08 12.60 -0.01
N SER A 464 10.35 13.02 1.02
CA SER A 464 10.75 14.14 1.90
C SER A 464 10.97 13.64 3.32
N SER A 465 11.74 14.38 4.10
CA SER A 465 11.95 14.10 5.54
C SER A 465 10.65 14.14 6.34
N GLY A 466 9.65 14.92 5.88
CA GLY A 466 8.31 15.00 6.46
C GLY A 466 7.26 14.08 5.83
N SER A 467 7.64 13.13 4.95
CA SER A 467 6.65 12.35 4.20
C SER A 467 5.84 11.40 5.09
N GLY A 468 4.52 11.44 4.92
CA GLY A 468 3.60 10.50 5.57
C GLY A 468 3.69 9.06 5.02
N PHE A 469 4.38 8.85 3.90
CA PHE A 469 4.53 7.52 3.30
C PHE A 469 5.59 6.68 4.03
N PHE A 470 6.76 7.26 4.33
CA PHE A 470 7.85 6.53 4.99
C PHE A 470 7.98 6.84 6.48
N PHE A 471 7.77 8.09 6.90
CA PHE A 471 8.12 8.53 8.26
C PHE A 471 6.94 8.58 9.22
N LYS A 472 5.72 8.37 8.72
CA LYS A 472 4.53 8.32 9.57
C LYS A 472 4.69 7.24 10.67
N PRO A 473 4.25 7.54 11.91
CA PRO A 473 4.15 6.55 12.97
C PRO A 473 3.16 5.43 12.63
N VAL A 474 3.61 4.19 12.81
CA VAL A 474 2.82 2.96 12.75
C VAL A 474 2.85 2.33 14.12
N LEU A 475 1.68 2.03 14.67
CA LEU A 475 1.55 1.37 15.97
C LEU A 475 2.20 -0.03 15.92
N VAL A 476 2.99 -0.35 16.94
CA VAL A 476 3.65 -1.67 17.10
C VAL A 476 3.36 -2.31 18.45
N ASN A 477 3.04 -1.51 19.46
CA ASN A 477 2.52 -1.99 20.73
C ASN A 477 1.47 -0.98 21.22
N PRO A 478 0.21 -1.40 21.44
CA PRO A 478 -0.85 -0.53 21.94
C PRO A 478 -0.45 0.20 23.23
N PHE A 479 0.11 -0.50 24.21
CA PHE A 479 0.44 0.08 25.52
C PHE A 479 1.76 -0.48 26.05
N ASP A 480 2.69 0.41 26.39
CA ASP A 480 3.84 0.12 27.26
C ASP A 480 3.44 0.11 28.74
N GLU A 481 4.38 -0.09 29.66
CA GLU A 481 4.11 -0.14 31.11
C GLU A 481 3.59 1.18 31.72
N LYS A 482 3.54 2.27 30.94
CA LYS A 482 3.01 3.57 31.34
C LYS A 482 1.72 3.93 30.59
N GLY A 483 1.08 2.95 29.96
CA GLY A 483 -0.11 3.16 29.13
C GLY A 483 0.16 3.92 27.82
N ASN A 484 1.42 4.15 27.41
CA ASN A 484 1.72 4.90 26.19
C ASN A 484 1.80 3.99 24.97
N VAL A 485 1.33 4.51 23.84
CA VAL A 485 1.46 3.83 22.54
C VAL A 485 2.90 3.80 22.07
N VAL A 486 3.36 2.63 21.64
CA VAL A 486 4.68 2.49 21.01
C VAL A 486 4.51 2.42 19.50
N THR A 487 5.20 3.31 18.81
CA THR A 487 5.15 3.41 17.35
C THR A 487 6.53 3.27 16.72
N GLN A 488 6.54 2.97 15.43
CA GLN A 488 7.74 3.00 14.60
C GLN A 488 7.46 3.72 13.27
N ALA A 489 8.49 4.22 12.61
CA ALA A 489 8.34 4.78 11.27
C ALA A 489 7.87 3.71 10.26
N ASN A 490 6.97 4.08 9.36
CA ASN A 490 6.37 3.18 8.38
C ASN A 490 7.38 2.46 7.47
N PHE A 491 8.53 3.08 7.16
CA PHE A 491 9.57 2.41 6.39
C PHE A 491 10.12 1.14 7.06
N LYS A 492 10.15 1.09 8.40
CA LYS A 492 10.55 -0.12 9.14
C LYS A 492 9.52 -1.23 8.93
N PHE A 493 8.23 -0.88 8.89
CA PHE A 493 7.15 -1.82 8.58
C PHE A 493 7.23 -2.33 7.13
N LEU A 494 7.72 -1.50 6.20
CA LEU A 494 8.02 -1.92 4.82
C LEU A 494 9.30 -2.76 4.68
N GLY A 495 10.03 -3.04 5.78
CA GLY A 495 11.29 -3.78 5.75
C GLY A 495 12.46 -2.98 5.14
N LEU A 496 12.35 -1.66 5.08
CA LEU A 496 13.40 -0.78 4.57
C LEU A 496 14.33 -0.30 5.69
N THR A 497 15.56 0.05 5.32
CA THR A 497 16.51 0.64 6.26
C THR A 497 16.38 2.17 6.28
N SER A 498 16.76 2.78 7.40
CA SER A 498 16.80 4.25 7.53
C SER A 498 17.74 4.87 6.49
N LEU A 499 18.87 4.21 6.21
CA LEU A 499 19.82 4.66 5.19
C LEU A 499 19.16 4.77 3.81
N THR A 500 18.45 3.74 3.37
CA THR A 500 17.81 3.71 2.05
C THR A 500 16.76 4.80 1.90
N VAL A 501 15.93 5.02 2.91
CA VAL A 501 14.92 6.08 2.83
C VAL A 501 15.57 7.45 2.84
N ASN A 502 16.52 7.69 3.75
CA ASN A 502 17.18 9.00 3.87
C ASN A 502 18.05 9.35 2.65
N MET A 503 18.64 8.36 1.98
CA MET A 503 19.32 8.60 0.70
C MET A 503 18.34 9.02 -0.39
N GLY A 504 17.14 8.46 -0.42
CA GLY A 504 16.07 8.92 -1.31
C GLY A 504 15.62 10.35 -1.01
N VAL A 505 15.50 10.70 0.27
CA VAL A 505 15.21 12.07 0.72
C VAL A 505 16.32 13.03 0.31
N PHE A 506 17.58 12.72 0.62
CA PHE A 506 18.75 13.50 0.21
C PHE A 506 18.79 13.70 -1.30
N GLN A 507 18.49 12.66 -2.08
CA GLN A 507 18.47 12.74 -3.53
C GLN A 507 17.46 13.78 -4.04
N GLN A 508 16.26 13.85 -3.46
CA GLN A 508 15.19 14.72 -3.92
C GLN A 508 15.24 16.13 -3.30
N GLU A 509 15.54 16.26 -2.01
CA GLU A 509 15.57 17.54 -1.30
C GLU A 509 16.88 18.31 -1.50
N THR A 510 18.00 17.60 -1.66
CA THR A 510 19.33 18.22 -1.67
C THR A 510 20.04 18.07 -3.01
N LEU A 511 20.31 16.83 -3.43
CA LEU A 511 21.17 16.57 -4.60
C LEU A 511 20.56 17.09 -5.90
N ARG A 512 19.28 16.83 -6.14
CA ARG A 512 18.62 17.24 -7.39
C ARG A 512 18.62 18.77 -7.57
N PRO A 513 18.23 19.60 -6.59
CA PRO A 513 18.42 21.06 -6.67
C PRO A 513 19.87 21.47 -6.90
N LEU A 514 20.84 20.84 -6.21
CA LEU A 514 22.25 21.14 -6.38
C LEU A 514 22.76 20.85 -7.80
N ILE A 515 22.31 19.77 -8.43
CA ILE A 515 22.68 19.47 -9.82
C ILE A 515 22.17 20.56 -10.77
N TYR A 516 20.92 20.99 -10.60
CA TYR A 516 20.33 22.05 -11.45
C TYR A 516 21.06 23.39 -11.32
N TRP A 517 21.28 23.86 -10.10
CA TRP A 517 21.95 25.13 -9.86
C TRP A 517 23.46 25.05 -10.06
N GLY A 518 24.07 23.90 -9.77
CA GLY A 518 25.51 23.68 -9.89
C GLY A 518 26.00 23.78 -11.33
N LEU A 519 25.26 23.23 -12.31
CA LEU A 519 25.64 23.36 -13.72
C LEU A 519 25.59 24.82 -14.19
N LEU A 520 24.61 25.59 -13.72
CA LEU A 520 24.53 27.02 -14.00
C LEU A 520 25.71 27.77 -13.40
N ILE A 521 26.08 27.45 -12.15
CA ILE A 521 27.24 28.05 -11.47
C ILE A 521 28.53 27.75 -12.25
N VAL A 522 28.73 26.53 -12.75
CA VAL A 522 29.90 26.19 -13.59
C VAL A 522 29.96 27.07 -14.83
N LEU A 523 28.84 27.25 -15.53
CA LEU A 523 28.79 28.13 -16.71
C LEU A 523 29.13 29.59 -16.36
N VAL A 524 28.63 30.09 -15.23
CA VAL A 524 28.96 31.45 -14.74
C VAL A 524 30.45 31.58 -14.42
N ILE A 525 31.05 30.58 -13.75
CA ILE A 525 32.49 30.58 -13.45
C ILE A 525 33.32 30.59 -14.74
N LEU A 526 32.94 29.80 -15.74
CA LEU A 526 33.62 29.78 -17.04
C LEU A 526 33.50 31.11 -17.78
N LEU A 527 32.33 31.76 -17.73
CA LEU A 527 32.13 33.10 -18.28
C LEU A 527 32.99 34.15 -17.57
N LEU A 528 33.03 34.13 -16.24
CA LEU A 528 33.88 35.03 -15.45
C LEU A 528 35.36 34.82 -15.76
N HIS A 529 35.81 33.56 -15.85
CA HIS A 529 37.17 33.24 -16.27
C HIS A 529 37.48 33.84 -17.64
N TYR A 530 36.57 33.69 -18.61
CA TYR A 530 36.75 34.25 -19.95
C TYR A 530 36.86 35.78 -19.93
N ILE A 531 36.02 36.47 -19.14
CA ILE A 531 36.04 37.94 -19.02
C ILE A 531 37.34 38.43 -18.35
N ILE A 532 37.82 37.73 -17.32
CA ILE A 532 38.98 38.15 -16.53
C ILE A 532 40.30 37.89 -17.26
N PHE A 533 40.46 36.70 -17.86
CA PHE A 533 41.74 36.25 -18.40
C PHE A 533 41.83 36.27 -19.94
N GLY A 534 40.68 36.28 -20.63
CA GLY A 534 40.61 36.29 -22.09
C GLY A 534 41.11 35.00 -22.78
N PRO A 535 40.97 34.90 -24.11
CA PRO A 535 41.45 33.75 -24.89
C PRO A 535 42.96 33.80 -25.14
N ARG A 536 43.63 32.65 -25.09
CA ARG A 536 45.05 32.49 -25.42
C ARG A 536 45.26 32.36 -26.93
N ARG A 537 45.17 33.49 -27.64
CA ARG A 537 45.38 33.53 -29.10
C ARG A 537 46.85 33.29 -29.48
N ILE A 538 47.06 32.69 -30.65
CA ILE A 538 48.37 32.64 -31.31
C ILE A 538 48.40 33.77 -32.35
N GLN A 539 49.55 34.44 -32.48
CA GLN A 539 49.78 35.40 -33.55
C GLN A 539 50.21 34.58 -34.78
N GLU A 540 49.33 34.46 -35.79
CA GLU A 540 49.65 33.71 -37.01
C GLU A 540 50.82 34.37 -37.76
N ARG A 541 51.90 33.61 -37.99
CA ARG A 541 52.97 33.97 -38.93
C ARG A 541 52.77 33.17 -40.22
N SER A 542 53.18 33.73 -41.34
CA SER A 542 52.79 33.40 -42.72
C SER A 542 53.17 32.01 -43.30
N SER A 543 53.57 31.01 -42.49
CA SER A 543 53.91 29.66 -42.97
C SER A 543 52.89 28.60 -42.56
N PHE A 544 52.02 28.19 -43.48
CA PHE A 544 50.99 27.16 -43.27
C PHE A 544 51.56 25.72 -43.26
N GLN A 545 52.52 25.41 -42.39
CA GLN A 545 52.97 24.02 -42.24
C GLN A 545 52.06 23.28 -41.25
N GLU A 546 51.21 22.39 -41.77
CA GLU A 546 50.32 21.55 -40.97
C GLU A 546 50.97 20.21 -40.62
N ILE A 547 50.78 19.76 -39.38
CA ILE A 547 51.20 18.44 -38.89
C ILE A 547 49.99 17.62 -38.44
N GLN A 548 50.03 16.31 -38.65
CA GLN A 548 48.97 15.41 -38.22
C GLN A 548 49.07 15.15 -36.71
N ARG A 549 48.03 15.52 -35.96
CA ARG A 549 47.92 15.29 -34.50
C ARG A 549 47.11 14.04 -34.16
N PHE A 550 46.05 13.79 -34.91
CA PHE A 550 45.15 12.64 -34.70
C PHE A 550 44.89 11.89 -36.01
N SER A 551 44.93 10.58 -35.94
CA SER A 551 44.52 9.66 -37.00
C SER A 551 43.02 9.66 -37.23
N VAL A 552 42.58 9.17 -38.39
CA VAL A 552 41.15 9.01 -38.70
C VAL A 552 40.45 8.16 -37.65
N LEU A 553 41.08 7.06 -37.21
CA LEU A 553 40.53 6.15 -36.21
C LEU A 553 40.34 6.83 -34.85
N GLU A 554 41.35 7.55 -34.35
CA GLU A 554 41.24 8.31 -33.08
C GLU A 554 40.10 9.33 -33.13
N ARG A 555 39.94 10.03 -34.26
CA ARG A 555 38.83 10.98 -34.45
C ARG A 555 37.47 10.28 -34.46
N VAL A 556 37.32 9.17 -35.18
CA VAL A 556 36.05 8.42 -35.23
C VAL A 556 35.66 7.90 -33.85
N ILE A 557 36.62 7.38 -33.08
CA ILE A 557 36.36 6.92 -31.71
C ILE A 557 35.95 8.10 -30.82
N HIS A 558 36.63 9.25 -30.92
CA HIS A 558 36.28 10.46 -30.17
C HIS A 558 34.92 11.04 -30.58
N TYR A 559 34.55 11.02 -31.87
CA TYR A 559 33.22 11.43 -32.31
C TYR A 559 32.14 10.49 -31.78
N SER A 560 32.43 9.19 -31.76
CA SER A 560 31.52 8.20 -31.20
C SER A 560 31.29 8.45 -29.71
N SER A 561 32.35 8.76 -28.94
CA SER A 561 32.23 9.12 -27.51
C SER A 561 31.48 10.44 -27.32
N LEU A 562 31.70 11.44 -28.18
CA LEU A 562 30.97 12.72 -28.13
C LEU A 562 29.46 12.52 -28.36
N VAL A 563 29.08 11.83 -29.43
CA VAL A 563 27.66 11.61 -29.78
C VAL A 563 26.95 10.83 -28.68
N THR A 564 27.57 9.75 -28.20
CA THR A 564 26.99 8.93 -27.13
C THR A 564 26.94 9.68 -25.79
N PHE A 565 27.95 10.49 -25.46
CA PHE A 565 27.93 11.36 -24.27
C PHE A 565 26.83 12.41 -24.35
N LEU A 566 26.65 13.09 -25.49
CA LEU A 566 25.57 14.06 -25.66
C LEU A 566 24.21 13.39 -25.51
N GLY A 567 24.04 12.20 -26.09
CA GLY A 567 22.85 11.36 -25.88
C GLY A 567 22.60 11.07 -24.40
N LEU A 568 23.63 10.65 -23.65
CA LEU A 568 23.56 10.42 -22.20
C LEU A 568 23.24 11.69 -21.40
N ALA A 569 23.86 12.83 -21.74
CA ALA A 569 23.64 14.10 -21.04
C ALA A 569 22.21 14.59 -21.23
N VAL A 570 21.67 14.51 -22.46
CA VAL A 570 20.28 14.86 -22.77
C VAL A 570 19.32 13.92 -22.05
N THR A 571 19.46 12.60 -22.23
CA THR A 571 18.57 11.61 -21.61
C THR A 571 18.66 11.62 -20.08
N GLY A 572 19.83 11.86 -19.51
CA GLY A 572 20.03 12.05 -18.07
C GLY A 572 19.37 13.31 -17.53
N TYR A 573 19.49 14.44 -18.24
CA TYR A 573 18.78 15.68 -17.89
C TYR A 573 17.25 15.52 -17.98
N LEU A 574 16.76 14.85 -19.02
CA LEU A 574 15.33 14.56 -19.17
C LEU A 574 14.80 13.65 -18.04
N THR A 575 15.61 12.68 -17.60
CA THR A 575 15.32 11.84 -16.44
C THR A 575 15.20 12.68 -15.16
N LEU A 576 16.13 13.60 -14.92
CA LEU A 576 16.07 14.53 -13.79
C LEU A 576 14.90 15.51 -13.91
N SER A 577 14.45 15.84 -15.12
CA SER A 577 13.34 16.75 -15.42
C SER A 577 12.00 16.02 -15.63
N GLY A 578 11.93 14.73 -15.24
CA GLY A 578 10.86 13.79 -15.56
C GLY A 578 9.44 14.21 -15.22
N ALA A 579 9.26 15.22 -14.36
CA ALA A 579 7.96 15.68 -13.83
C ALA A 579 6.90 15.98 -14.91
N ARG A 580 7.31 16.30 -16.14
CA ARG A 580 6.40 16.63 -17.25
C ARG A 580 6.04 15.44 -18.15
N PHE A 581 6.82 14.37 -18.08
CA PHE A 581 6.69 13.20 -18.96
C PHE A 581 5.79 12.14 -18.36
N SER A 582 5.00 11.43 -19.17
CA SER A 582 4.24 10.25 -18.72
C SER A 582 5.18 9.11 -18.30
N ALA A 583 4.66 8.14 -17.54
CA ALA A 583 5.43 6.94 -17.17
C ALA A 583 6.04 6.23 -18.40
N ASP A 584 5.26 6.01 -19.46
CA ASP A 584 5.74 5.39 -20.71
C ASP A 584 6.84 6.22 -21.40
N SER A 585 6.71 7.56 -21.35
CA SER A 585 7.75 8.44 -21.92
C SER A 585 9.05 8.34 -21.12
N ILE A 586 8.96 8.19 -19.79
CA ILE A 586 10.12 7.99 -18.92
C ILE A 586 10.78 6.65 -19.22
N GLU A 587 10.01 5.58 -19.45
CA GLU A 587 10.53 4.27 -19.85
C GLU A 587 11.32 4.32 -21.17
N ASN A 588 10.78 5.05 -22.16
CA ASN A 588 11.48 5.27 -23.43
C ASN A 588 12.78 6.05 -23.23
N ILE A 589 12.79 7.08 -22.39
CA ILE A 589 14.01 7.84 -22.05
C ILE A 589 15.06 6.92 -21.43
N TYR A 590 14.68 6.02 -20.50
CA TYR A 590 15.60 5.06 -19.90
C TYR A 590 16.19 4.11 -20.92
N THR A 591 15.37 3.61 -21.84
CA THR A 591 15.81 2.70 -22.92
C THR A 591 16.90 3.35 -23.78
N TRP A 592 16.69 4.59 -24.22
CA TRP A 592 17.71 5.34 -24.97
C TRP A 592 18.96 5.64 -24.12
N HIS A 593 18.78 5.98 -22.85
CA HIS A 593 19.91 6.20 -21.93
C HIS A 593 20.79 4.94 -21.82
N HIS A 594 20.19 3.75 -21.75
CA HIS A 594 20.93 2.48 -21.73
C HIS A 594 21.73 2.26 -23.01
N TYR A 595 21.12 2.45 -24.19
CA TYR A 595 21.82 2.28 -25.47
C TYR A 595 22.99 3.24 -25.64
N PHE A 596 22.80 4.53 -25.32
CA PHE A 596 23.91 5.48 -25.32
C PHE A 596 24.97 5.13 -24.28
N GLY A 597 24.57 4.61 -23.12
CA GLY A 597 25.47 4.11 -22.07
C GLY A 597 26.40 3.01 -22.56
N TYR A 598 25.86 1.97 -23.20
CA TYR A 598 26.66 0.87 -23.74
C TYR A 598 27.64 1.36 -24.81
N GLY A 599 27.18 2.22 -25.72
CA GLY A 599 28.04 2.81 -26.75
C GLY A 599 29.14 3.69 -26.17
N PHE A 600 28.83 4.52 -25.16
CA PHE A 600 29.79 5.41 -24.53
C PHE A 600 30.87 4.63 -23.77
N VAL A 601 30.50 3.59 -23.01
CA VAL A 601 31.46 2.72 -22.33
C VAL A 601 32.42 2.12 -23.34
N LEU A 602 31.91 1.51 -24.42
CA LEU A 602 32.76 0.95 -25.48
C LEU A 602 33.72 2.00 -26.06
N ALA A 603 33.20 3.19 -26.40
CA ALA A 603 34.00 4.27 -26.98
C ALA A 603 35.13 4.74 -26.03
N VAL A 604 34.87 4.86 -24.72
CA VAL A 604 35.89 5.25 -23.73
C VAL A 604 36.97 4.18 -23.58
N PHE A 605 36.61 2.89 -23.60
CA PHE A 605 37.62 1.81 -23.56
C PHE A 605 38.47 1.78 -24.84
N LEU A 606 37.89 2.08 -26.00
CA LEU A 606 38.64 2.24 -27.25
C LEU A 606 39.58 3.45 -27.21
N LEU A 607 39.14 4.59 -26.63
CA LEU A 607 40.02 5.75 -26.37
C LEU A 607 41.14 5.40 -25.40
N LEU A 608 40.86 4.60 -24.37
CA LEU A 608 41.89 4.13 -23.45
C LEU A 608 42.96 3.36 -24.22
N SER A 609 42.57 2.38 -25.04
CA SER A 609 43.52 1.59 -25.84
C SER A 609 44.30 2.45 -26.83
N ALA A 610 43.67 3.44 -27.46
CA ALA A 610 44.31 4.31 -28.45
C ALA A 610 45.31 5.31 -27.83
N TRP A 611 44.99 5.87 -26.65
CA TRP A 611 45.74 6.98 -26.04
C TRP A 611 46.52 6.62 -24.78
N PHE A 612 46.49 5.35 -24.33
CA PHE A 612 47.12 4.92 -23.08
C PHE A 612 48.56 5.42 -22.93
N ARG A 613 49.39 5.21 -23.96
CA ARG A 613 50.81 5.58 -23.96
C ARG A 613 51.00 7.09 -23.84
N ASP A 614 50.21 7.87 -24.55
CA ASP A 614 50.29 9.34 -24.57
C ASP A 614 49.69 9.99 -23.32
N ALA A 615 48.81 9.26 -22.63
CA ALA A 615 48.15 9.71 -21.40
C ALA A 615 48.96 9.39 -20.13
N CYS A 616 50.07 8.65 -20.21
CA CYS A 616 50.96 8.41 -19.08
C CYS A 616 51.59 9.72 -18.59
N PHE A 617 51.65 9.91 -17.26
CA PHE A 617 52.27 11.08 -16.67
C PHE A 617 53.80 11.06 -16.84
N GLU A 618 54.36 12.22 -17.18
CA GLU A 618 55.77 12.47 -17.40
C GLU A 618 56.29 13.52 -16.40
N ARG A 619 57.62 13.67 -16.30
CA ARG A 619 58.22 14.64 -15.38
C ARG A 619 57.80 16.09 -15.65
N CYS A 620 57.57 16.43 -16.92
CA CYS A 620 57.12 17.76 -17.34
C CYS A 620 55.70 18.11 -16.85
N ASP A 621 54.85 17.11 -16.56
CA ASP A 621 53.49 17.34 -16.10
C ASP A 621 53.45 17.98 -14.72
N ALA A 622 54.39 17.63 -13.84
CA ALA A 622 54.51 18.24 -12.51
C ALA A 622 54.86 19.74 -12.61
N GLU A 623 55.68 20.13 -13.57
CA GLU A 623 56.02 21.53 -13.83
C GLU A 623 54.84 22.29 -14.45
N TRP A 624 54.08 21.65 -15.34
CA TRP A 624 52.85 22.20 -15.90
C TRP A 624 51.81 22.50 -14.80
N LEU A 625 51.64 21.56 -13.85
CA LEU A 625 50.70 21.69 -12.74
C LEU A 625 51.08 22.81 -11.76
N LYS A 626 52.37 22.96 -11.43
CA LYS A 626 52.86 24.09 -10.61
C LYS A 626 52.53 25.45 -11.21
N ARG A 627 52.39 25.52 -12.54
CA ARG A 627 52.05 26.73 -13.30
C ARG A 627 50.56 26.81 -13.66
N LEU A 628 49.74 25.84 -13.21
CA LEU A 628 48.30 25.73 -13.50
C LEU A 628 47.97 25.81 -15.00
N GLY A 629 48.85 25.28 -15.85
CA GLY A 629 48.73 25.39 -17.31
C GLY A 629 48.81 26.81 -17.88
N GLY A 630 49.09 27.79 -17.02
CA GLY A 630 49.09 29.21 -17.31
C GLY A 630 47.71 29.83 -17.61
N TYR A 631 46.63 29.12 -17.30
CA TYR A 631 45.26 29.61 -17.53
C TYR A 631 44.87 30.82 -16.66
N PHE A 632 45.63 31.10 -15.60
CA PHE A 632 45.42 32.23 -14.68
C PHE A 632 46.45 33.36 -14.86
N GLY A 633 46.75 33.73 -16.11
CA GLY A 633 47.59 34.92 -16.41
C GLY A 633 49.10 34.71 -16.44
N TYR A 634 49.59 33.47 -16.34
CA TYR A 634 51.02 33.16 -16.48
C TYR A 634 51.47 33.34 -17.95
N LYS A 635 52.54 34.09 -18.20
CA LYS A 635 52.95 34.49 -19.56
C LYS A 635 54.10 33.68 -20.18
N ALA A 636 54.84 32.90 -19.38
CA ALA A 636 55.94 32.09 -19.89
C ALA A 636 55.46 30.75 -20.46
N GLU A 637 56.29 30.13 -21.31
CA GLU A 637 56.02 28.81 -21.90
C GLU A 637 55.85 27.75 -20.81
N VAL A 638 54.89 26.85 -21.03
CA VAL A 638 54.56 25.77 -20.09
C VAL A 638 54.90 24.44 -20.76
N PRO A 639 55.71 23.58 -20.12
CA PRO A 639 56.16 22.34 -20.75
C PRO A 639 55.00 21.36 -20.94
N ALA A 640 54.85 20.79 -22.14
CA ALA A 640 53.82 19.79 -22.43
C ALA A 640 54.25 18.85 -23.57
N SER A 641 54.00 17.54 -23.39
CA SER A 641 54.17 16.51 -24.43
C SER A 641 52.91 16.42 -25.33
N ARG A 642 52.64 15.30 -26.02
CA ARG A 642 51.49 15.18 -26.96
C ARG A 642 50.16 15.61 -26.32
N PHE A 643 49.98 15.26 -25.05
CA PHE A 643 48.92 15.80 -24.18
C PHE A 643 49.55 16.58 -23.02
N ASN A 644 48.94 17.71 -22.65
CA ASN A 644 49.37 18.45 -21.45
C ASN A 644 48.81 17.79 -20.17
N ALA A 645 49.37 18.13 -19.00
CA ALA A 645 48.96 17.54 -17.73
C ALA A 645 47.46 17.69 -17.44
N GLY A 646 46.83 18.81 -17.83
CA GLY A 646 45.40 19.02 -17.70
C GLY A 646 44.57 18.07 -18.58
N GLN A 647 44.99 17.82 -19.82
CA GLN A 647 44.38 16.83 -20.71
C GLN A 647 44.55 15.40 -20.18
N LYS A 648 45.73 15.06 -19.63
CA LYS A 648 45.97 13.75 -18.99
C LYS A 648 45.09 13.56 -17.75
N LEU A 649 44.96 14.57 -16.90
CA LEU A 649 44.05 14.55 -15.75
C LEU A 649 42.59 14.36 -16.18
N PHE A 650 42.14 15.09 -17.21
CA PHE A 650 40.80 14.92 -17.76
C PHE A 650 40.58 13.51 -18.32
N PHE A 651 41.55 12.96 -19.06
CA PHE A 651 41.48 11.61 -19.62
C PHE A 651 41.32 10.55 -18.52
N TRP A 652 42.17 10.56 -17.50
CA TRP A 652 42.10 9.57 -16.41
C TRP A 652 40.85 9.72 -15.55
N SER A 653 40.44 10.95 -15.24
CA SER A 653 39.19 11.20 -14.51
C SER A 653 37.96 10.78 -15.33
N ALA A 654 37.90 11.07 -16.62
CA ALA A 654 36.84 10.62 -17.52
C ALA A 654 36.76 9.09 -17.57
N PHE A 655 37.90 8.39 -17.64
CA PHE A 655 37.95 6.93 -17.60
C PHE A 655 37.40 6.39 -16.27
N VAL A 656 37.92 6.87 -15.13
CA VAL A 656 37.48 6.43 -13.79
C VAL A 656 35.99 6.71 -13.58
N MET A 657 35.52 7.90 -13.93
CA MET A 657 34.10 8.26 -13.82
C MET A 657 33.24 7.39 -14.74
N THR A 658 33.71 7.03 -15.93
CA THR A 658 33.01 6.10 -16.83
C THR A 658 32.90 4.71 -16.21
N VAL A 659 33.95 4.20 -15.57
CA VAL A 659 33.90 2.92 -14.85
C VAL A 659 32.87 2.97 -13.71
N VAL A 660 32.86 4.05 -12.92
CA VAL A 660 31.88 4.25 -11.84
C VAL A 660 30.46 4.34 -12.38
N LEU A 661 30.23 5.11 -13.45
CA LEU A 661 28.92 5.24 -14.10
C LEU A 661 28.46 3.93 -14.73
N ALA A 662 29.35 3.15 -15.33
CA ALA A 662 29.05 1.83 -15.87
C ALA A 662 28.64 0.88 -14.75
N ALA A 663 29.44 0.77 -13.69
CA ALA A 663 29.15 -0.11 -12.56
C ALA A 663 27.81 0.25 -11.90
N THR A 664 27.59 1.53 -11.60
CA THR A 664 26.33 1.99 -11.01
C THR A 664 25.14 1.87 -11.98
N GLY A 665 25.32 2.14 -13.27
CA GLY A 665 24.29 1.97 -14.29
C GLY A 665 23.85 0.52 -14.43
N PHE A 666 24.78 -0.42 -14.48
CA PHE A 666 24.47 -1.86 -14.51
C PHE A 666 23.74 -2.33 -13.25
N ILE A 667 24.12 -1.83 -12.07
CA ILE A 667 23.37 -2.08 -10.83
C ILE A 667 21.92 -1.58 -10.95
N LEU A 668 21.70 -0.39 -11.52
CA LEU A 668 20.37 0.20 -11.69
C LEU A 668 19.52 -0.54 -12.73
N ILE A 669 20.14 -1.23 -13.68
CA ILE A 669 19.43 -2.03 -14.69
C ILE A 669 19.00 -3.39 -14.09
N TRP A 670 19.90 -4.10 -13.39
CA TRP A 670 19.66 -5.51 -13.04
C TRP A 670 19.47 -5.84 -11.56
N SER A 671 19.85 -4.97 -10.62
CA SER A 671 19.70 -5.28 -9.20
C SER A 671 18.29 -4.97 -8.70
N ASP A 672 17.74 -5.81 -7.82
CA ASP A 672 16.51 -5.50 -7.07
C ASP A 672 16.75 -5.12 -5.61
N ALA A 673 18.01 -5.15 -5.15
CA ALA A 673 18.36 -4.82 -3.79
C ALA A 673 18.20 -3.32 -3.53
N ALA A 674 17.19 -2.94 -2.74
CA ALA A 674 16.80 -1.53 -2.52
C ALA A 674 17.96 -0.64 -2.05
N ASN A 675 18.73 -1.10 -1.05
CA ASN A 675 19.87 -0.34 -0.52
C ASN A 675 20.95 -0.12 -1.59
N LEU A 676 21.30 -1.17 -2.32
CA LEU A 676 22.34 -1.13 -3.36
C LEU A 676 21.92 -0.21 -4.52
N ARG A 677 20.66 -0.31 -4.95
CA ARG A 677 20.11 0.58 -5.98
C ARG A 677 20.10 2.04 -5.53
N GLN A 678 19.68 2.31 -4.30
CA GLN A 678 19.62 3.68 -3.80
C GLN A 678 21.03 4.29 -3.67
N ALA A 679 22.01 3.50 -3.24
CA ALA A 679 23.41 3.88 -3.29
C ALA A 679 23.88 4.15 -4.72
N ALA A 680 23.61 3.23 -5.65
CA ALA A 680 23.98 3.36 -7.04
C ALA A 680 23.38 4.60 -7.70
N VAL A 681 22.08 4.89 -7.54
CA VAL A 681 21.46 6.07 -8.15
C VAL A 681 22.04 7.37 -7.60
N THR A 682 22.43 7.38 -6.32
CA THR A 682 23.03 8.54 -5.68
C THR A 682 24.44 8.79 -6.24
N ILE A 683 25.27 7.75 -6.25
CA ILE A 683 26.63 7.82 -6.78
C ILE A 683 26.61 8.13 -8.28
N HIS A 684 25.70 7.52 -9.04
CA HIS A 684 25.54 7.75 -10.47
C HIS A 684 25.17 9.21 -10.75
N SER A 685 24.21 9.77 -9.99
CA SER A 685 23.78 11.17 -10.16
C SER A 685 24.91 12.16 -9.83
N ILE A 686 25.67 11.92 -8.76
CA ILE A 686 26.83 12.76 -8.38
C ILE A 686 27.92 12.68 -9.45
N THR A 687 28.27 11.45 -9.86
CA THR A 687 29.34 11.22 -10.85
C THR A 687 28.97 11.81 -12.20
N ALA A 688 27.71 11.65 -12.64
CA ALA A 688 27.22 12.22 -13.89
C ALA A 688 27.27 13.75 -13.86
N PHE A 689 26.90 14.37 -12.74
CA PHE A 689 27.01 15.82 -12.57
C PHE A 689 28.45 16.32 -12.64
N LEU A 690 29.36 15.68 -11.88
CA LEU A 690 30.78 16.04 -11.90
C LEU A 690 31.38 15.85 -13.29
N PHE A 691 31.05 14.75 -13.97
CA PHE A 691 31.57 14.47 -15.30
C PHE A 691 31.03 15.47 -16.32
N ALA A 692 29.74 15.81 -16.27
CA ALA A 692 29.15 16.85 -17.11
C ALA A 692 29.84 18.22 -16.89
N ALA A 693 30.07 18.61 -15.64
CA ALA A 693 30.81 19.84 -15.32
C ALA A 693 32.24 19.81 -15.89
N MET A 694 32.95 18.70 -15.78
CA MET A 694 34.29 18.55 -16.35
C MET A 694 34.29 18.58 -17.88
N VAL A 695 33.29 18.00 -18.53
CA VAL A 695 33.14 18.07 -19.99
C VAL A 695 32.87 19.52 -20.43
N LEU A 696 32.08 20.30 -19.68
CA LEU A 696 31.90 21.73 -19.97
C LEU A 696 33.24 22.50 -19.90
N VAL A 697 34.06 22.22 -18.88
CA VAL A 697 35.42 22.78 -18.77
C VAL A 697 36.29 22.34 -19.96
N HIS A 698 36.26 21.05 -20.31
CA HIS A 698 37.02 20.50 -21.44
C HIS A 698 36.64 21.16 -22.77
N VAL A 699 35.33 21.29 -23.05
CA VAL A 699 34.83 21.95 -24.25
C VAL A 699 35.23 23.42 -24.26
N TYR A 700 35.08 24.14 -23.13
CA TYR A 700 35.50 25.53 -23.01
C TYR A 700 36.99 25.73 -23.30
N LEU A 701 37.85 24.88 -22.73
CA LEU A 701 39.30 24.93 -22.95
C LEU A 701 39.71 24.54 -24.38
N GLY A 702 38.99 23.61 -25.00
CA GLY A 702 39.26 23.14 -26.37
C GLY A 702 38.68 24.03 -27.48
N THR A 703 37.82 24.99 -27.16
CA THR A 703 37.14 25.86 -28.13
C THR A 703 37.44 27.33 -27.90
N ILE A 704 36.91 27.90 -26.82
CA ILE A 704 36.88 29.35 -26.57
C ILE A 704 38.19 29.83 -25.94
N ALA A 705 38.72 29.10 -24.96
CA ALA A 705 39.91 29.54 -24.23
C ALA A 705 41.20 29.44 -25.06
N ASN A 706 41.29 28.46 -25.98
CA ASN A 706 42.45 28.24 -26.86
C ASN A 706 42.01 28.15 -28.33
N PRO A 707 41.74 29.29 -29.00
CA PRO A 707 41.34 29.32 -30.41
C PRO A 707 42.33 28.59 -31.33
N GLY A 708 41.82 27.86 -32.32
CA GLY A 708 42.61 27.03 -33.25
C GLY A 708 42.74 25.56 -32.85
N THR A 709 42.47 25.22 -31.58
CA THR A 709 42.51 23.82 -31.09
C THR A 709 41.40 22.96 -31.67
N LEU A 710 40.24 23.54 -31.99
CA LEU A 710 39.07 22.83 -32.50
C LEU A 710 39.36 22.12 -33.84
N ARG A 711 40.18 22.72 -34.70
CA ARG A 711 40.59 22.18 -36.00
C ARG A 711 41.33 20.85 -35.86
N SER A 712 42.02 20.65 -34.74
CA SER A 712 42.75 19.41 -34.46
C SER A 712 41.82 18.19 -34.38
N ILE A 713 40.60 18.34 -33.88
CA ILE A 713 39.64 17.23 -33.74
C ILE A 713 38.86 17.00 -35.04
N PHE A 714 38.50 18.07 -35.77
CA PHE A 714 37.77 17.96 -37.05
C PHE A 714 38.64 17.50 -38.21
N GLU A 715 39.83 18.09 -38.36
CA GLU A 715 40.69 17.82 -39.51
C GLU A 715 41.88 16.91 -39.16
N GLY A 716 42.10 16.60 -37.88
CA GLY A 716 43.24 15.81 -37.40
C GLY A 716 44.57 16.54 -37.49
N LYS A 717 44.57 17.81 -37.89
CA LYS A 717 45.77 18.60 -38.19
C LYS A 717 45.85 19.86 -37.35
N VAL A 718 47.07 20.27 -37.04
CA VAL A 718 47.38 21.53 -36.34
C VAL A 718 48.54 22.23 -37.04
N SER A 719 48.62 23.56 -36.92
CA SER A 719 49.80 24.29 -37.38
C SER A 719 51.01 23.94 -36.52
N LYS A 720 52.20 23.96 -37.13
CA LYS A 720 53.47 23.72 -36.43
C LYS A 720 53.65 24.71 -35.26
N GLU A 721 53.31 25.97 -35.45
CA GLU A 721 53.38 27.03 -34.42
C GLU A 721 52.44 26.76 -33.24
N TRP A 722 51.29 26.12 -33.49
CA TRP A 722 50.38 25.73 -32.42
C TRP A 722 50.99 24.61 -31.58
N ALA A 723 51.63 23.64 -32.22
CA ALA A 723 52.29 22.53 -31.55
C ALA A 723 53.50 23.01 -30.73
N GLU A 724 54.35 23.88 -31.28
CA GLU A 724 55.49 24.45 -30.55
C GLU A 724 55.03 25.25 -29.32
N LYS A 725 53.96 26.05 -29.44
CA LYS A 725 53.46 26.90 -28.34
C LYS A 725 52.72 26.12 -27.24
N HIS A 726 51.86 25.16 -27.62
CA HIS A 726 51.00 24.46 -26.66
C HIS A 726 51.56 23.10 -26.22
N HIS A 727 52.48 22.53 -27.01
CA HIS A 727 53.06 21.19 -26.83
C HIS A 727 54.57 21.19 -27.18
N PRO A 728 55.40 22.04 -26.55
CA PRO A 728 56.80 22.26 -26.96
C PRO A 728 57.68 21.01 -26.91
N GLN A 729 57.27 19.98 -26.17
CA GLN A 729 58.03 18.72 -26.04
C GLN A 729 57.46 17.59 -26.91
N TRP A 730 56.40 17.85 -27.67
CA TRP A 730 55.84 16.87 -28.60
C TRP A 730 56.67 16.80 -29.88
N LYS A 731 57.18 15.59 -30.18
CA LYS A 731 57.85 15.28 -31.44
C LYS A 731 56.84 14.52 -32.33
N PRO A 732 56.23 15.18 -33.34
CA PRO A 732 55.18 14.62 -34.18
C PRO A 732 55.64 13.49 -35.08
#